data_AF-A0A3B9P8Q2-F1
#
_entry.id   AF-A0A3B9P8Q2-F1
#
_cell.length_a   1.000
_cell.length_b   1.000
_cell.length_c   1.000
_cell.angle_alpha   90.00
_cell.angle_beta   90.00
_cell.angle_gamma   90.00
#
_symmetry.space_group_name_H-M   'P 1'
#
loop_
_entity.id
_entity.type
_entity.pdbx_description
1 polymer ?
#
loop_
_entity_poly.entity_id
_entity_poly.type
_entity_poly.pdbx_seq_one_letter_code
_entity_poly.pdbx_strand_id
1 'polypeptide(L)'
;MSPDEMNNLEAGIYPDYVVENLFHSADEEEISIQETHALLKLIMRSPELDQSIEYEEAIYELYDYEVEQNQGKDLLYWTLVGIAFFSKNDFDSLMYQDYVDYGRGLLYEGNFAAFITVLKKLVEKEPISKFQFVELVKDFARLNQIPVAKRLDDLGKKIFVSQWDSDFLEKIISEQHPQQGDFHQYHLKIDDGIFDVLKEENIDFEQDNKDFDGLISIEELSNLIKSDPPLEKYLPFVPDMVNYLFSYWDEDREISYTILIILRNLSNSILPELVILGDLLSFDQEDVFVSKTFGKYQGFSLSHIEEFINNPRLCSEIRGNSGLMLMDIAQRYPEQRSNIIDILSTIIGDPPQDTLESEALVTSLVADVLDYDLFELKKAILKAFNENRIDPTVVQSRDFTGIWNLEGVKLDQISSGKPIFLECKVCGRTRRYGFDYLFLDIEQTLKGFDWDSLHFFIDHPVICSKCGAVDNYRVASKSIIGLMPGLFLNDEDTPFTELIDERIFMIIFDFVVDLGLEDISFSSVRQHVLSGKSQKLNPLILGEYYRVIGHFKEALEIFRKAHKMAPEDRKGLLMRAAAEHDFGDKEKAKILYQRVLSLTNGDIYLSISDYINRIALAGLASLNEGQLSLFPYPNNINGVSLLDYLQEHKKGKKRRR
;
A
#
# COMPACT_ATOMS: atom_id res chain seq x y z
N MET A 1 16.12 -16.50 1.59
CA MET A 1 16.32 -16.51 3.05
C MET A 1 15.98 -17.91 3.51
N SER A 2 16.73 -18.55 4.41
CA SER A 2 16.31 -19.86 4.94
C SER A 2 15.11 -19.70 5.89
N PRO A 3 14.31 -20.76 6.13
CA PRO A 3 13.25 -20.73 7.16
C PRO A 3 13.75 -20.27 8.54
N ASP A 4 14.96 -20.69 8.94
CA ASP A 4 15.56 -20.27 10.21
C ASP A 4 15.89 -18.77 10.24
N GLU A 5 16.38 -18.22 9.13
CA GLU A 5 16.63 -16.78 9.02
C GLU A 5 15.31 -15.99 9.08
N MET A 6 14.24 -16.47 8.43
CA MET A 6 12.90 -15.86 8.48
C MET A 6 12.31 -15.91 9.90
N ASN A 7 12.43 -17.05 10.59
CA ASN A 7 11.99 -17.22 11.96
C ASN A 7 12.75 -16.30 12.94
N ASN A 8 13.95 -15.84 12.61
CA ASN A 8 14.71 -14.91 13.43
C ASN A 8 14.64 -13.45 12.95
N LEU A 9 13.93 -13.19 11.85
CA LEU A 9 13.72 -11.84 11.36
C LEU A 9 12.87 -11.04 12.36
N GLU A 10 13.25 -9.79 12.60
CA GLU A 10 12.45 -8.84 13.37
C GLU A 10 11.14 -8.58 12.59
N ALA A 11 10.00 -8.88 13.23
CA ALA A 11 8.69 -8.69 12.62
C ALA A 11 8.41 -7.21 12.38
N GLY A 12 7.74 -6.89 11.28
CA GLY A 12 7.37 -5.53 10.95
C GLY A 12 8.44 -4.67 10.25
N ILE A 13 9.57 -5.26 9.88
CA ILE A 13 10.49 -4.62 8.92
C ILE A 13 9.82 -4.47 7.55
N TYR A 14 9.04 -5.46 7.15
CA TYR A 14 8.26 -5.47 5.91
C TYR A 14 6.77 -5.42 6.26
N PRO A 15 5.95 -4.67 5.50
CA PRO A 15 4.51 -4.75 5.63
C PRO A 15 4.01 -6.17 5.35
N ASP A 16 2.98 -6.60 6.07
CA ASP A 16 2.48 -7.97 5.94
C ASP A 16 2.01 -8.28 4.50
N TYR A 17 1.40 -7.32 3.78
CA TYR A 17 0.98 -7.53 2.38
C TYR A 17 2.17 -7.76 1.45
N VAL A 18 3.35 -7.22 1.78
CA VAL A 18 4.58 -7.48 1.00
C VAL A 18 5.05 -8.90 1.24
N VAL A 19 4.97 -9.38 2.48
CA VAL A 19 5.28 -10.78 2.82
C VAL A 19 4.28 -11.71 2.14
N GLU A 20 2.99 -11.37 2.13
CA GLU A 20 1.95 -12.15 1.48
C GLU A 20 2.12 -12.22 -0.05
N ASN A 21 2.45 -11.09 -0.69
CA ASN A 21 2.73 -11.07 -2.13
C ASN A 21 3.90 -11.99 -2.54
N LEU A 22 4.81 -12.35 -1.61
CA LEU A 22 5.83 -13.36 -1.89
C LEU A 22 5.22 -14.76 -2.09
N PHE A 23 4.10 -15.09 -1.43
CA PHE A 23 3.37 -16.33 -1.70
C PHE A 23 2.80 -16.34 -3.12
N HIS A 24 2.18 -15.24 -3.55
CA HIS A 24 1.49 -15.19 -4.84
C HIS A 24 2.42 -15.00 -6.05
N SER A 25 3.63 -14.48 -5.84
CA SER A 25 4.57 -14.19 -6.92
C SER A 25 5.54 -15.32 -7.23
N ALA A 26 5.71 -16.27 -6.30
CA ALA A 26 6.44 -17.49 -6.58
C ALA A 26 5.54 -18.49 -7.33
N ASP A 27 6.09 -19.23 -8.29
CA ASP A 27 5.39 -20.41 -8.81
C ASP A 27 5.14 -21.35 -7.62
N GLU A 28 3.92 -21.88 -7.48
CA GLU A 28 3.51 -22.74 -6.33
C GLU A 28 4.45 -23.94 -6.10
N GLU A 29 5.22 -24.34 -7.12
CA GLU A 29 6.22 -25.42 -7.04
C GLU A 29 7.57 -24.99 -6.43
N GLU A 30 7.83 -23.69 -6.22
CA GLU A 30 9.13 -23.17 -5.77
C GLU A 30 9.26 -22.93 -4.26
N ILE A 31 8.16 -22.66 -3.54
CA ILE A 31 8.21 -22.42 -2.09
C ILE A 31 7.98 -23.73 -1.33
N SER A 32 8.92 -24.09 -0.46
CA SER A 32 8.75 -25.26 0.41
C SER A 32 7.75 -24.98 1.54
N ILE A 33 7.05 -26.02 2.02
CA ILE A 33 6.11 -25.92 3.15
C ILE A 33 6.76 -25.27 4.39
N GLN A 34 8.05 -25.51 4.62
CA GLN A 34 8.80 -24.90 5.73
C GLN A 34 9.03 -23.39 5.56
N GLU A 35 9.22 -22.94 4.32
CA GLU A 35 9.32 -21.52 3.99
C GLU A 35 7.96 -20.84 4.13
N THR A 36 6.88 -21.46 3.62
CA THR A 36 5.52 -20.96 3.80
C THR A 36 5.22 -20.73 5.28
N HIS A 37 5.46 -21.76 6.08
CA HIS A 37 5.26 -21.70 7.51
C HIS A 37 6.08 -20.60 8.20
N ALA A 38 7.37 -20.43 7.84
CA ALA A 38 8.20 -19.38 8.42
C ALA A 38 7.71 -17.96 8.04
N LEU A 39 7.16 -17.78 6.84
CA LEU A 39 6.54 -16.53 6.40
C LEU A 39 5.23 -16.25 7.15
N LEU A 40 4.36 -17.25 7.33
CA LEU A 40 3.15 -17.11 8.15
C LEU A 40 3.48 -16.76 9.61
N LYS A 41 4.50 -17.42 10.19
CA LYS A 41 5.03 -17.06 11.52
C LYS A 41 5.53 -15.62 11.55
N LEU A 42 6.12 -15.11 10.47
CA LEU A 42 6.57 -13.71 10.39
C LEU A 42 5.38 -12.74 10.37
N ILE A 43 4.37 -13.00 9.54
CA ILE A 43 3.12 -12.21 9.47
C ILE A 43 2.44 -12.19 10.85
N MET A 44 2.26 -13.36 11.48
CA MET A 44 1.56 -13.43 12.76
C MET A 44 2.34 -12.83 13.94
N ARG A 45 3.66 -12.64 13.84
CA ARG A 45 4.44 -11.91 14.86
C ARG A 45 4.41 -10.41 14.67
N SER A 46 4.06 -9.93 13.47
CA SER A 46 3.90 -8.51 13.19
C SER A 46 2.68 -7.95 13.93
N PRO A 47 2.77 -6.77 14.56
CA PRO A 47 1.62 -6.10 15.17
C PRO A 47 0.73 -5.41 14.12
N GLU A 48 1.07 -5.48 12.83
CA GLU A 48 0.26 -4.93 11.75
C GLU A 48 -1.11 -5.61 11.64
N LEU A 49 -2.10 -4.83 11.24
CA LEU A 49 -3.41 -5.28 10.81
C LEU A 49 -3.69 -4.63 9.46
N ASP A 50 -3.83 -5.46 8.44
CA ASP A 50 -4.09 -5.07 7.05
C ASP A 50 -5.34 -5.81 6.58
N GLN A 51 -6.30 -5.07 6.04
CA GLN A 51 -7.58 -5.62 5.58
C GLN A 51 -7.45 -6.49 4.32
N SER A 52 -6.31 -6.44 3.63
CA SER A 52 -6.05 -7.27 2.46
C SER A 52 -5.63 -8.70 2.79
N ILE A 53 -5.29 -8.99 4.05
CA ILE A 53 -4.75 -10.28 4.48
C ILE A 53 -5.81 -11.08 5.23
N GLU A 54 -5.98 -12.33 4.83
CA GLU A 54 -6.87 -13.29 5.48
C GLU A 54 -6.15 -13.96 6.66
N TYR A 55 -5.97 -13.21 7.76
CA TYR A 55 -5.23 -13.70 8.94
C TYR A 55 -5.82 -14.98 9.55
N GLU A 56 -7.12 -15.21 9.38
CA GLU A 56 -7.79 -16.44 9.83
C GLU A 56 -7.23 -17.65 9.08
N GLU A 57 -7.10 -17.57 7.76
CA GLU A 57 -6.50 -18.62 6.93
C GLU A 57 -5.05 -18.86 7.34
N ALA A 58 -4.27 -17.79 7.57
CA ALA A 58 -2.90 -17.91 8.05
C ALA A 58 -2.80 -18.67 9.38
N ILE A 59 -3.73 -18.44 10.32
CA ILE A 59 -3.81 -19.16 11.59
C ILE A 59 -4.15 -20.64 11.37
N TYR A 60 -5.14 -20.95 10.53
CA TYR A 60 -5.51 -22.35 10.24
C TYR A 60 -4.38 -23.11 9.54
N GLU A 61 -3.68 -22.48 8.60
CA GLU A 61 -2.51 -23.08 7.96
C GLU A 61 -1.38 -23.35 8.97
N LEU A 62 -1.21 -22.49 9.97
CA LEU A 62 -0.28 -22.73 11.07
C LEU A 62 -0.73 -23.92 11.93
N TYR A 63 -2.02 -24.10 12.19
CA TYR A 63 -2.54 -25.27 12.92
C TYR A 63 -2.24 -26.57 12.16
N ASP A 64 -2.57 -26.58 10.87
CA ASP A 64 -2.40 -27.75 10.01
C ASP A 64 -0.92 -28.10 9.87
N TYR A 65 -0.05 -27.12 9.69
CA TYR A 65 1.39 -27.34 9.67
C TYR A 65 1.88 -27.97 10.97
N GLU A 66 1.49 -27.43 12.13
CA GLU A 66 1.96 -27.94 13.41
C GLU A 66 1.52 -29.39 13.60
N VAL A 67 0.25 -29.71 13.32
CA VAL A 67 -0.30 -31.07 13.45
C VAL A 67 0.34 -32.04 12.47
N GLU A 68 0.46 -31.68 11.19
CA GLU A 68 0.86 -32.60 10.13
C GLU A 68 2.38 -32.73 9.99
N GLN A 69 3.12 -31.63 10.18
CA GLN A 69 4.55 -31.56 9.90
C GLN A 69 5.41 -31.49 11.16
N ASN A 70 4.89 -30.91 12.26
CA ASN A 70 5.66 -30.65 13.48
C ASN A 70 5.16 -31.42 14.72
N GLN A 71 4.33 -32.44 14.52
CA GLN A 71 3.82 -33.32 15.60
C GLN A 71 3.11 -32.55 16.73
N GLY A 72 2.44 -31.46 16.38
CA GLY A 72 1.69 -30.57 17.28
C GLY A 72 2.54 -29.81 18.29
N LYS A 73 3.86 -29.69 18.08
CA LYS A 73 4.78 -29.10 19.05
C LYS A 73 4.42 -27.67 19.45
N ASP A 74 4.05 -26.81 18.51
CA ASP A 74 3.62 -25.44 18.82
C ASP A 74 2.09 -25.27 18.63
N LEU A 75 1.31 -26.36 18.58
CA LEU A 75 -0.13 -26.29 18.31
C LEU A 75 -0.86 -25.45 19.36
N LEU A 76 -0.62 -25.71 20.65
CA LEU A 76 -1.27 -24.96 21.72
C LEU A 76 -0.92 -23.46 21.68
N TYR A 77 0.33 -23.14 21.33
CA TYR A 77 0.76 -21.76 21.13
C TYR A 77 -0.05 -21.08 20.03
N TRP A 78 -0.15 -21.70 18.85
CA TRP A 78 -0.89 -21.10 17.74
C TRP A 78 -2.39 -21.05 18.01
N THR A 79 -2.97 -22.06 18.66
CA THR A 79 -4.39 -22.00 19.03
C THR A 79 -4.67 -20.86 20.00
N LEU A 80 -3.79 -20.61 20.97
CA LEU A 80 -3.93 -19.45 21.85
C LEU A 80 -3.78 -18.13 21.08
N VAL A 81 -2.90 -18.07 20.06
CA VAL A 81 -2.79 -16.92 19.15
C VAL A 81 -4.12 -16.70 18.41
N GLY A 82 -4.70 -17.75 17.84
CA GLY A 82 -5.98 -17.66 17.14
C GLY A 82 -7.11 -17.25 18.06
N ILE A 83 -7.25 -17.86 19.23
CA ILE A 83 -8.23 -17.45 20.24
C ILE A 83 -8.09 -15.96 20.57
N ALA A 84 -6.88 -15.50 20.88
CA ALA A 84 -6.67 -14.10 21.22
C ALA A 84 -6.91 -13.16 20.03
N PHE A 85 -6.62 -13.60 18.79
CA PHE A 85 -6.91 -12.85 17.57
C PHE A 85 -8.42 -12.75 17.31
N PHE A 86 -9.15 -13.87 17.34
CA PHE A 86 -10.60 -13.92 17.11
C PHE A 86 -11.35 -13.16 18.18
N SER A 87 -11.04 -13.38 19.47
CA SER A 87 -11.63 -12.63 20.58
C SER A 87 -11.46 -11.12 20.48
N LYS A 88 -10.41 -10.65 19.81
CA LYS A 88 -10.11 -9.23 19.64
C LYS A 88 -10.79 -8.62 18.42
N ASN A 89 -10.78 -9.33 17.29
CA ASN A 89 -11.14 -8.78 15.98
C ASN A 89 -12.53 -9.19 15.52
N ASP A 90 -13.04 -10.35 15.93
CA ASP A 90 -14.40 -10.77 15.66
C ASP A 90 -15.32 -10.39 16.84
N PHE A 91 -16.46 -9.78 16.53
CA PHE A 91 -17.46 -9.41 17.54
C PHE A 91 -18.41 -10.57 17.84
N ASP A 92 -18.51 -11.53 16.92
CA ASP A 92 -19.26 -12.75 17.12
C ASP A 92 -18.29 -13.74 17.81
N SER A 93 -18.72 -14.28 18.94
CA SER A 93 -17.90 -15.05 19.88
C SER A 93 -17.03 -16.14 19.24
N LEU A 94 -15.93 -16.51 19.91
CA LEU A 94 -15.14 -17.72 19.60
C LEU A 94 -16.01 -18.89 19.13
N MET A 95 -15.63 -19.48 18.01
CA MET A 95 -16.36 -20.57 17.39
C MET A 95 -16.13 -21.86 18.17
N TYR A 96 -17.07 -22.81 18.08
CA TYR A 96 -16.91 -24.13 18.70
C TYR A 96 -15.56 -24.79 18.33
N GLN A 97 -15.13 -24.58 17.08
CA GLN A 97 -13.86 -25.10 16.55
C GLN A 97 -12.64 -24.58 17.32
N ASP A 98 -12.62 -23.31 17.75
CA ASP A 98 -11.50 -22.73 18.50
C ASP A 98 -11.26 -23.46 19.83
N TYR A 99 -12.35 -23.86 20.50
CA TYR A 99 -12.28 -24.63 21.73
C TYR A 99 -11.89 -26.10 21.50
N VAL A 100 -12.28 -26.68 20.36
CA VAL A 100 -11.81 -28.01 19.94
C VAL A 100 -10.31 -27.98 19.73
N ASP A 101 -9.80 -27.00 18.97
CA ASP A 101 -8.38 -26.86 18.70
C ASP A 101 -7.59 -26.56 19.99
N TYR A 102 -8.16 -25.79 20.92
CA TYR A 102 -7.54 -25.57 22.24
C TYR A 102 -7.43 -26.88 23.03
N GLY A 103 -8.51 -27.67 23.03
CA GLY A 103 -8.51 -29.02 23.60
C GLY A 103 -7.42 -29.91 22.98
N ARG A 104 -7.29 -29.88 21.65
CA ARG A 104 -6.22 -30.60 20.93
C ARG A 104 -4.84 -30.12 21.37
N GLY A 105 -4.59 -28.82 21.44
CA GLY A 105 -3.33 -28.26 21.96
C GLY A 105 -3.00 -28.77 23.37
N LEU A 106 -3.98 -28.79 24.29
CA LEU A 106 -3.81 -29.36 25.64
C LEU A 106 -3.46 -30.86 25.60
N LEU A 107 -4.03 -31.61 24.66
CA LEU A 107 -3.71 -33.03 24.47
C LEU A 107 -2.25 -33.22 24.03
N TYR A 108 -1.76 -32.43 23.07
CA TYR A 108 -0.38 -32.48 22.59
C TYR A 108 0.63 -32.07 23.68
N GLU A 109 0.31 -31.09 24.52
CA GLU A 109 1.13 -30.69 25.68
C GLU A 109 1.05 -31.66 26.87
N GLY A 110 0.30 -32.76 26.75
CA GLY A 110 0.20 -33.76 27.83
C GLY A 110 -0.74 -33.38 28.98
N ASN A 111 -1.51 -32.29 28.85
CA ASN A 111 -2.47 -31.80 29.83
C ASN A 111 -3.82 -32.54 29.76
N PHE A 112 -3.77 -33.87 29.79
CA PHE A 112 -4.92 -34.76 29.50
C PHE A 112 -6.15 -34.51 30.37
N ALA A 113 -5.97 -34.23 31.67
CA ALA A 113 -7.11 -33.96 32.57
C ALA A 113 -7.88 -32.68 32.21
N ALA A 114 -7.16 -31.64 31.75
CA ALA A 114 -7.78 -30.41 31.27
C ALA A 114 -8.45 -30.64 29.90
N PHE A 115 -7.79 -31.35 28.99
CA PHE A 115 -8.39 -31.78 27.72
C PHE A 115 -9.73 -32.52 27.92
N ILE A 116 -9.80 -33.50 28.81
CA ILE A 116 -11.06 -34.21 29.10
C ILE A 116 -12.13 -33.28 29.66
N THR A 117 -11.74 -32.27 30.44
CA THR A 117 -12.69 -31.28 30.96
C THR A 117 -13.24 -30.40 29.84
N VAL A 118 -12.38 -29.92 28.93
CA VAL A 118 -12.79 -29.16 27.74
C VAL A 118 -13.73 -30.00 26.87
N LEU A 119 -13.33 -31.23 26.53
CA LEU A 119 -14.12 -32.13 25.69
C LEU A 119 -15.49 -32.43 26.30
N LYS A 120 -15.55 -32.65 27.61
CA LYS A 120 -16.82 -32.85 28.31
C LYS A 120 -17.72 -31.63 28.22
N LYS A 121 -17.16 -30.42 28.37
CA LYS A 121 -17.92 -29.17 28.25
C LYS A 121 -18.42 -28.91 26.84
N LEU A 122 -17.60 -29.21 25.84
CA LEU A 122 -18.00 -29.16 24.44
C LEU A 122 -19.19 -30.06 24.17
N VAL A 123 -19.10 -31.34 24.56
CA VAL A 123 -20.19 -32.32 24.39
C VAL A 123 -21.46 -31.96 25.19
N GLU A 124 -21.32 -31.33 26.36
CA GLU A 124 -22.47 -30.82 27.14
C GLU A 124 -23.24 -29.71 26.40
N LYS A 125 -22.56 -28.98 25.51
CA LYS A 125 -23.13 -27.87 24.73
C LYS A 125 -23.66 -28.34 23.38
N GLU A 126 -22.85 -29.09 22.65
CA GLU A 126 -23.18 -29.59 21.31
C GLU A 126 -22.41 -30.89 20.99
N PRO A 127 -23.02 -31.84 20.26
CA PRO A 127 -22.32 -33.02 19.76
C PRO A 127 -21.06 -32.68 18.95
N ILE A 128 -20.02 -33.50 19.09
CA ILE A 128 -18.80 -33.38 18.29
C ILE A 128 -19.13 -33.79 16.85
N SER A 129 -18.77 -32.95 15.88
CA SER A 129 -18.99 -33.27 14.48
C SER A 129 -18.13 -34.45 14.02
N LYS A 130 -18.58 -35.13 12.95
CA LYS A 130 -17.77 -36.19 12.30
C LYS A 130 -16.35 -35.74 11.98
N PHE A 131 -16.19 -34.52 11.46
CA PHE A 131 -14.88 -33.99 11.08
C PHE A 131 -13.95 -33.85 12.28
N GLN A 132 -14.41 -33.20 13.35
CA GLN A 132 -13.65 -33.04 14.60
C GLN A 132 -13.33 -34.39 15.25
N PHE A 133 -14.26 -35.34 15.20
CA PHE A 133 -14.04 -36.69 15.73
C PHE A 133 -12.96 -37.43 14.93
N VAL A 134 -12.94 -37.29 13.59
CA VAL A 134 -11.87 -37.83 12.74
C VAL A 134 -10.52 -37.21 13.11
N GLU A 135 -10.43 -35.89 13.26
CA GLU A 135 -9.18 -35.23 13.66
C GLU A 135 -8.69 -35.73 15.02
N LEU A 136 -9.59 -35.92 15.98
CA LEU A 136 -9.22 -36.47 17.28
C LEU A 136 -8.65 -37.90 17.19
N VAL A 137 -9.23 -38.76 16.34
CA VAL A 137 -8.69 -40.11 16.08
C VAL A 137 -7.28 -40.02 15.50
N LYS A 138 -7.08 -39.11 14.53
CA LYS A 138 -5.76 -38.88 13.92
C LYS A 138 -4.75 -38.37 14.94
N ASP A 139 -5.14 -37.48 15.84
CA ASP A 139 -4.24 -36.93 16.87
C ASP A 139 -3.79 -37.99 17.88
N PHE A 140 -4.69 -38.86 18.36
CA PHE A 140 -4.27 -39.99 19.20
C PHE A 140 -3.35 -40.95 18.45
N ALA A 141 -3.55 -41.14 17.14
CA ALA A 141 -2.62 -41.93 16.34
C ALA A 141 -1.24 -41.23 16.26
N ARG A 142 -1.22 -39.92 15.95
CA ARG A 142 -0.01 -39.06 15.88
C ARG A 142 0.81 -39.07 17.17
N LEU A 143 0.13 -39.06 18.33
CA LEU A 143 0.71 -39.16 19.67
C LEU A 143 1.11 -40.59 20.09
N ASN A 144 1.08 -41.54 19.15
CA ASN A 144 1.41 -42.95 19.35
C ASN A 144 0.53 -43.65 20.41
N GLN A 145 -0.73 -43.20 20.54
CA GLN A 145 -1.74 -43.77 21.43
C GLN A 145 -2.65 -44.73 20.65
N ILE A 146 -2.01 -45.65 19.91
CA ILE A 146 -2.67 -46.55 18.96
C ILE A 146 -3.85 -47.33 19.55
N PRO A 147 -3.81 -47.85 20.80
CA PRO A 147 -4.97 -48.51 21.39
C PRO A 147 -6.19 -47.60 21.55
N VAL A 148 -5.98 -46.33 21.89
CA VAL A 148 -7.04 -45.33 22.04
C VAL A 148 -7.59 -44.96 20.67
N ALA A 149 -6.70 -44.63 19.72
CA ALA A 149 -7.07 -44.30 18.35
C ALA A 149 -7.91 -45.40 17.68
N LYS A 150 -7.52 -46.68 17.81
CA LYS A 150 -8.29 -47.80 17.28
C LYS A 150 -9.68 -47.94 17.90
N ARG A 151 -9.81 -47.71 19.20
CA ARG A 151 -11.12 -47.76 19.88
C ARG A 151 -12.02 -46.61 19.45
N LEU A 152 -11.45 -45.41 19.25
CA LEU A 152 -12.19 -44.26 18.70
C LEU A 152 -12.59 -44.50 17.23
N ASP A 153 -11.70 -45.09 16.43
CA ASP A 153 -11.99 -45.51 15.04
C ASP A 153 -13.14 -46.54 14.98
N ASP A 154 -13.13 -47.55 15.86
CA ASP A 154 -14.22 -48.51 15.95
C ASP A 154 -15.55 -47.86 16.40
N LEU A 155 -15.49 -46.86 17.27
CA LEU A 155 -16.66 -46.05 17.64
C LEU A 155 -17.17 -45.24 16.42
N GLY A 156 -16.27 -44.65 15.63
CA GLY A 156 -16.61 -43.96 14.39
C GLY A 156 -17.28 -44.87 13.36
N LYS A 157 -16.74 -46.08 13.13
CA LYS A 157 -17.39 -47.11 12.28
C LYS A 157 -18.79 -47.46 12.75
N LYS A 158 -19.00 -47.52 14.07
CA LYS A 158 -20.30 -47.83 14.64
C LYS A 158 -21.32 -46.72 14.39
N ILE A 159 -20.91 -45.45 14.55
CA ILE A 159 -21.79 -44.28 14.42
C ILE A 159 -22.08 -43.97 12.95
N PHE A 160 -21.04 -43.87 12.13
CA PHE A 160 -21.14 -43.35 10.77
C PHE A 160 -21.24 -44.43 9.68
N VAL A 161 -21.09 -45.71 10.06
CA VAL A 161 -21.26 -46.89 9.22
C VAL A 161 -20.51 -46.75 7.88
N SER A 162 -21.22 -46.64 6.75
CA SER A 162 -20.62 -46.59 5.41
C SER A 162 -19.94 -45.28 5.07
N GLN A 163 -20.10 -44.25 5.90
CA GLN A 163 -19.48 -42.94 5.70
C GLN A 163 -18.17 -42.79 6.48
N TRP A 164 -17.81 -43.77 7.33
CA TRP A 164 -16.53 -43.79 8.01
C TRP A 164 -15.47 -44.43 7.12
N ASP A 165 -14.36 -43.72 6.90
CA ASP A 165 -13.19 -44.24 6.21
C ASP A 165 -12.08 -44.44 7.24
N SER A 166 -11.56 -45.66 7.39
CA SER A 166 -10.47 -45.95 8.33
C SER A 166 -9.09 -45.92 7.68
N ASP A 167 -9.00 -45.70 6.37
CA ASP A 167 -7.74 -45.74 5.63
C ASP A 167 -6.76 -44.66 6.13
N PHE A 168 -7.28 -43.53 6.65
CA PHE A 168 -6.46 -42.47 7.24
C PHE A 168 -5.66 -42.96 8.46
N LEU A 169 -6.24 -43.86 9.27
CA LEU A 169 -5.59 -44.35 10.50
C LEU A 169 -4.46 -45.30 10.15
N GLU A 170 -4.68 -46.20 9.19
CA GLU A 170 -3.63 -47.10 8.71
C GLU A 170 -2.48 -46.33 8.06
N LYS A 171 -2.81 -45.27 7.29
CA LYS A 171 -1.82 -44.37 6.69
C LYS A 171 -0.94 -43.72 7.76
N ILE A 172 -1.52 -43.05 8.75
CA ILE A 172 -0.78 -42.39 9.84
C ILE A 172 0.11 -43.40 10.60
N ILE A 173 -0.44 -44.57 10.97
CA ILE A 173 0.33 -45.61 11.67
C ILE A 173 1.51 -46.10 10.82
N SER A 174 1.34 -46.22 9.50
CA SER A 174 2.39 -46.69 8.59
C SER A 174 3.51 -45.66 8.38
N GLU A 175 3.19 -44.36 8.43
CA GLU A 175 4.13 -43.25 8.23
C GLU A 175 4.99 -42.98 9.48
N GLN A 176 4.60 -43.46 10.66
CA GLN A 176 5.26 -43.19 11.94
C GLN A 176 6.57 -43.96 12.23
N HIS A 177 7.07 -44.85 11.36
CA HIS A 177 8.34 -45.60 11.55
C HIS A 177 9.42 -45.21 10.52
N PRO A 178 10.75 -45.11 10.82
CA PRO A 178 11.53 -45.07 12.06
C PRO A 178 12.44 -43.81 12.18
N GLN A 179 12.05 -42.65 11.65
CA GLN A 179 12.87 -41.42 11.74
C GLN A 179 12.72 -40.65 13.07
N GLN A 180 11.86 -41.10 13.98
CA GLN A 180 11.66 -40.49 15.29
C GLN A 180 12.81 -40.85 16.25
N GLY A 181 13.93 -40.13 16.11
CA GLY A 181 14.99 -40.16 17.11
C GLY A 181 14.55 -39.46 18.39
N ASP A 182 14.57 -40.18 19.51
CA ASP A 182 14.57 -39.72 20.92
C ASP A 182 13.61 -38.58 21.36
N PHE A 183 12.65 -38.16 20.54
CA PHE A 183 11.60 -37.24 20.97
C PHE A 183 10.81 -37.91 22.08
N HIS A 184 10.79 -37.22 23.23
CA HIS A 184 10.43 -37.71 24.54
C HIS A 184 9.27 -38.71 24.50
N GLN A 185 9.52 -39.92 24.99
CA GLN A 185 8.49 -40.87 25.43
C GLN A 185 7.73 -40.27 26.62
N TYR A 186 6.95 -39.21 26.39
CA TYR A 186 5.87 -38.86 27.28
C TYR A 186 4.87 -40.00 27.16
N HIS A 187 4.98 -40.97 28.07
CA HIS A 187 3.92 -41.92 28.34
C HIS A 187 2.75 -41.12 28.92
N LEU A 188 2.02 -40.43 28.05
CA LEU A 188 0.70 -39.86 28.31
C LEU A 188 -0.12 -40.99 28.93
N LYS A 189 -0.37 -40.88 30.24
CA LYS A 189 -1.24 -41.82 30.96
C LYS A 189 -2.66 -41.43 30.61
N ILE A 190 -3.09 -41.82 29.43
CA ILE A 190 -4.48 -41.69 28.99
C ILE A 190 -5.27 -42.75 29.72
N ASP A 191 -6.24 -42.30 30.52
CA ASP A 191 -7.23 -43.17 31.12
C ASP A 191 -8.41 -43.41 30.16
N ASP A 192 -9.26 -44.37 30.51
CA ASP A 192 -10.47 -44.68 29.75
C ASP A 192 -11.54 -43.57 29.83
N GLY A 193 -11.30 -42.48 30.57
CA GLY A 193 -12.26 -41.40 30.81
C GLY A 193 -12.69 -40.66 29.54
N ILE A 194 -11.89 -40.70 28.47
CA ILE A 194 -12.31 -40.20 27.16
C ILE A 194 -13.55 -40.91 26.62
N PHE A 195 -13.70 -42.21 26.88
CA PHE A 195 -14.84 -43.00 26.42
C PHE A 195 -16.09 -42.81 27.30
N ASP A 196 -15.93 -42.21 28.48
CA ASP A 196 -17.07 -41.77 29.30
C ASP A 196 -17.71 -40.50 28.72
N VAL A 197 -16.93 -39.72 27.97
CA VAL A 197 -17.36 -38.48 27.31
C VAL A 197 -17.83 -38.74 25.88
N LEU A 198 -17.02 -39.43 25.06
CA LEU A 198 -17.32 -39.69 23.65
C LEU A 198 -18.17 -40.95 23.48
N LYS A 199 -19.49 -40.75 23.41
CA LYS A 199 -20.51 -41.79 23.20
C LYS A 199 -21.27 -41.54 21.90
N GLU A 200 -22.02 -42.54 21.45
CA GLU A 200 -22.83 -42.46 20.22
C GLU A 200 -23.79 -41.26 20.23
N GLU A 201 -24.40 -40.95 21.38
CA GLU A 201 -25.32 -39.81 21.52
C GLU A 201 -24.65 -38.42 21.49
N ASN A 202 -23.31 -38.37 21.57
CA ASN A 202 -22.52 -37.15 21.72
C ASN A 202 -21.74 -36.79 20.45
N ILE A 203 -21.98 -37.52 19.35
CA ILE A 203 -21.27 -37.38 18.08
C ILE A 203 -22.33 -37.34 16.97
N ASP A 204 -22.28 -36.33 16.11
CA ASP A 204 -23.28 -36.13 15.04
C ASP A 204 -22.63 -35.85 13.67
N PHE A 205 -23.42 -36.02 12.60
CA PHE A 205 -23.03 -35.79 11.22
C PHE A 205 -22.96 -34.32 10.83
N GLU A 206 -23.94 -33.55 11.26
CA GLU A 206 -24.08 -32.13 10.93
C GLU A 206 -24.01 -31.33 12.22
N GLN A 207 -23.07 -30.39 12.28
CA GLN A 207 -23.06 -29.38 13.32
C GLN A 207 -23.96 -28.24 12.83
N ASP A 208 -24.94 -27.85 13.64
CA ASP A 208 -25.62 -26.59 13.38
C ASP A 208 -24.62 -25.52 13.81
N ASN A 209 -24.18 -24.64 12.90
CA ASN A 209 -23.35 -23.48 13.24
C ASN A 209 -24.16 -22.48 14.10
N LYS A 210 -24.50 -22.87 15.33
CA LYS A 210 -25.16 -22.02 16.32
C LYS A 210 -24.10 -21.22 17.04
N ASP A 211 -24.46 -20.00 17.40
CA ASP A 211 -23.66 -19.11 18.22
C ASP A 211 -23.18 -19.86 19.48
N PHE A 212 -21.86 -19.95 19.66
CA PHE A 212 -21.25 -20.69 20.75
C PHE A 212 -20.82 -19.73 21.86
N ASP A 213 -21.65 -19.59 22.90
CA ASP A 213 -21.42 -18.68 24.04
C ASP A 213 -20.29 -19.12 25.02
N GLY A 214 -19.31 -19.90 24.56
CA GLY A 214 -18.21 -20.43 25.36
C GLY A 214 -18.52 -21.68 26.19
N LEU A 215 -17.48 -22.21 26.85
CA LEU A 215 -17.55 -23.42 27.68
C LEU A 215 -18.27 -23.16 29.00
N ILE A 216 -18.17 -21.92 29.51
CA ILE A 216 -18.85 -21.46 30.72
C ILE A 216 -19.43 -20.07 30.50
N SER A 217 -20.56 -19.80 31.13
CA SER A 217 -21.15 -18.46 31.12
C SER A 217 -20.27 -17.46 31.89
N ILE A 218 -20.45 -16.17 31.60
CA ILE A 218 -19.78 -15.08 32.34
C ILE A 218 -20.05 -15.16 33.86
N GLU A 219 -21.27 -15.55 34.26
CA GLU A 219 -21.62 -15.74 35.67
C GLU A 219 -20.83 -16.91 36.29
N GLU A 220 -20.72 -18.03 35.57
CA GLU A 220 -19.94 -19.18 36.01
C GLU A 220 -18.44 -18.86 36.10
N LEU A 221 -17.88 -18.12 35.14
CA LEU A 221 -16.49 -17.66 35.17
C LEU A 221 -16.24 -16.75 36.38
N SER A 222 -17.14 -15.79 36.62
CA SER A 222 -17.07 -14.91 37.78
C SER A 222 -17.14 -15.68 39.11
N ASN A 223 -17.99 -16.70 39.18
CA ASN A 223 -18.10 -17.57 40.36
C ASN A 223 -16.85 -18.44 40.55
N LEU A 224 -16.27 -18.95 39.47
CA LEU A 224 -15.02 -19.70 39.48
C LEU A 224 -13.89 -18.84 40.06
N ILE A 225 -13.71 -17.62 39.54
CA ILE A 225 -12.72 -16.64 40.01
C ILE A 225 -12.92 -16.33 41.49
N LYS A 226 -14.15 -16.04 41.93
CA LYS A 226 -14.46 -15.75 43.35
C LYS A 226 -14.18 -16.92 44.29
N SER A 227 -14.25 -18.14 43.79
CA SER A 227 -13.97 -19.35 44.58
C SER A 227 -12.48 -19.65 44.76
N ASP A 228 -11.62 -18.96 44.00
CA ASP A 228 -10.14 -19.06 44.02
C ASP A 228 -9.62 -20.52 44.08
N PRO A 229 -10.01 -21.39 43.12
CA PRO A 229 -9.51 -22.76 43.08
C PRO A 229 -8.02 -22.83 42.74
N PRO A 230 -7.38 -24.00 42.91
CA PRO A 230 -6.03 -24.26 42.41
C PRO A 230 -5.90 -23.93 40.92
N LEU A 231 -4.72 -23.49 40.51
CA LEU A 231 -4.47 -22.91 39.20
C LEU A 231 -4.84 -23.85 38.04
N GLU A 232 -4.65 -25.16 38.22
CA GLU A 232 -4.97 -26.21 37.24
C GLU A 232 -6.47 -26.24 36.88
N LYS A 233 -7.34 -25.73 37.76
CA LYS A 233 -8.78 -25.68 37.52
C LYS A 233 -9.21 -24.58 36.55
N TYR A 234 -8.34 -23.60 36.30
CA TYR A 234 -8.59 -22.55 35.30
C TYR A 234 -8.16 -22.98 33.89
N LEU A 235 -7.29 -23.98 33.77
CA LEU A 235 -6.71 -24.39 32.49
C LEU A 235 -7.76 -24.72 31.41
N PRO A 236 -8.88 -25.40 31.70
CA PRO A 236 -9.93 -25.64 30.68
C PRO A 236 -10.63 -24.38 30.16
N PHE A 237 -10.57 -23.28 30.91
CA PHE A 237 -11.36 -22.06 30.66
C PHE A 237 -10.49 -20.87 30.23
N VAL A 238 -9.25 -21.14 29.80
CA VAL A 238 -8.37 -20.10 29.25
C VAL A 238 -8.99 -19.41 28.04
N PRO A 239 -9.63 -20.09 27.07
CA PRO A 239 -10.27 -19.40 25.95
C PRO A 239 -11.38 -18.46 26.42
N ASP A 240 -12.23 -18.88 27.35
CA ASP A 240 -13.28 -18.03 27.91
C ASP A 240 -12.70 -16.80 28.64
N MET A 241 -11.59 -16.98 29.36
CA MET A 241 -10.88 -15.89 30.05
C MET A 241 -10.25 -14.89 29.07
N VAL A 242 -9.61 -15.38 28.00
CA VAL A 242 -9.04 -14.53 26.95
C VAL A 242 -10.14 -13.79 26.21
N ASN A 243 -11.22 -14.48 25.86
CA ASN A 243 -12.38 -13.85 25.23
C ASN A 243 -12.98 -12.75 26.11
N TYR A 244 -13.19 -13.06 27.39
CA TYR A 244 -13.69 -12.07 28.34
C TYR A 244 -12.77 -10.85 28.42
N LEU A 245 -11.45 -11.08 28.49
CA LEU A 245 -10.46 -10.00 28.55
C LEU A 245 -10.61 -9.04 27.36
N PHE A 246 -10.70 -9.54 26.14
CA PHE A 246 -10.79 -8.70 24.93
C PHE A 246 -12.16 -8.05 24.75
N SER A 247 -13.25 -8.76 25.10
CA SER A 247 -14.61 -8.24 24.94
C SER A 247 -14.99 -7.21 26.02
N TYR A 248 -14.49 -7.38 27.25
CA TYR A 248 -14.93 -6.60 28.41
C TYR A 248 -13.81 -5.78 29.07
N TRP A 249 -12.66 -5.61 28.40
CA TRP A 249 -11.50 -4.87 28.92
C TRP A 249 -11.87 -3.49 29.50
N ASP A 250 -12.64 -2.71 28.75
CA ASP A 250 -13.03 -1.35 29.13
C ASP A 250 -14.29 -1.31 30.01
N GLU A 251 -15.12 -2.36 29.99
CA GLU A 251 -16.41 -2.40 30.68
C GLU A 251 -16.30 -2.92 32.13
N ASP A 252 -15.47 -3.94 32.35
CA ASP A 252 -15.26 -4.58 33.65
C ASP A 252 -13.77 -4.79 33.93
N ARG A 253 -13.08 -3.68 34.24
CA ARG A 253 -11.65 -3.71 34.56
C ARG A 253 -11.33 -4.55 35.78
N GLU A 254 -12.19 -4.58 36.80
CA GLU A 254 -11.91 -5.33 38.05
C GLU A 254 -11.80 -6.83 37.79
N ILE A 255 -12.77 -7.41 37.07
CA ILE A 255 -12.73 -8.83 36.71
C ILE A 255 -11.60 -9.09 35.71
N SER A 256 -11.43 -8.23 34.71
CA SER A 256 -10.36 -8.34 33.71
C SER A 256 -8.97 -8.39 34.36
N TYR A 257 -8.71 -7.57 35.39
CA TYR A 257 -7.45 -7.64 36.13
C TYR A 257 -7.26 -8.95 36.89
N THR A 258 -8.33 -9.47 37.48
CA THR A 258 -8.25 -10.76 38.18
C THR A 258 -7.94 -11.88 37.20
N ILE A 259 -8.56 -11.87 36.02
CA ILE A 259 -8.26 -12.78 34.92
C ILE A 259 -6.79 -12.65 34.49
N LEU A 260 -6.27 -11.44 34.28
CA LEU A 260 -4.85 -11.24 33.93
C LEU A 260 -3.90 -11.84 34.97
N ILE A 261 -4.19 -11.70 36.26
CA ILE A 261 -3.38 -12.30 37.33
C ILE A 261 -3.39 -13.83 37.20
N ILE A 262 -4.55 -14.43 36.94
CA ILE A 262 -4.70 -15.87 36.74
C ILE A 262 -3.91 -16.32 35.50
N LEU A 263 -4.10 -15.66 34.35
CA LEU A 263 -3.41 -15.96 33.09
C LEU A 263 -1.89 -15.80 33.24
N ARG A 264 -1.42 -14.77 33.95
CA ARG A 264 0.01 -14.58 34.25
C ARG A 264 0.56 -15.70 35.11
N ASN A 265 -0.18 -16.11 36.14
CA ASN A 265 0.23 -17.21 37.00
C ASN A 265 0.27 -18.53 36.21
N LEU A 266 -0.70 -18.77 35.33
CA LEU A 266 -0.69 -19.90 34.39
C LEU A 266 0.54 -19.85 33.49
N SER A 267 0.81 -18.70 32.86
CA SER A 267 1.99 -18.48 32.01
C SER A 267 3.31 -18.80 32.73
N ASN A 268 3.45 -18.38 33.98
CA ASN A 268 4.68 -18.61 34.75
C ASN A 268 4.84 -20.04 35.28
N SER A 269 3.82 -20.91 35.16
CA SER A 269 3.83 -22.20 35.87
C SER A 269 3.38 -23.41 35.04
N ILE A 270 2.24 -23.33 34.35
CA ILE A 270 1.57 -24.48 33.71
C ILE A 270 1.50 -24.31 32.19
N LEU A 271 1.26 -23.09 31.70
CA LEU A 271 0.93 -22.79 30.29
C LEU A 271 1.79 -21.64 29.75
N PRO A 272 3.12 -21.83 29.59
CA PRO A 272 4.05 -20.77 29.18
C PRO A 272 3.72 -20.11 27.83
N GLU A 273 2.98 -20.80 26.97
CA GLU A 273 2.49 -20.32 25.67
C GLU A 273 1.68 -19.03 25.80
N LEU A 274 1.04 -18.76 26.95
CA LEU A 274 0.34 -17.50 27.23
C LEU A 274 1.22 -16.25 27.14
N VAL A 275 2.55 -16.38 27.09
CA VAL A 275 3.48 -15.27 26.83
C VAL A 275 3.13 -14.50 25.55
N ILE A 276 2.37 -15.09 24.62
CA ILE A 276 1.83 -14.44 23.44
C ILE A 276 1.01 -13.19 23.73
N LEU A 277 0.42 -13.06 24.92
CA LEU A 277 -0.38 -11.89 25.29
C LEU A 277 0.48 -10.64 25.53
N GLY A 278 1.81 -10.80 25.53
CA GLY A 278 2.78 -9.71 25.57
C GLY A 278 2.65 -8.88 26.84
N ASP A 279 2.53 -7.56 26.67
CA ASP A 279 2.50 -6.63 27.81
C ASP A 279 1.25 -6.80 28.67
N LEU A 280 0.19 -7.44 28.18
CA LEU A 280 -1.00 -7.74 29.00
C LEU A 280 -0.64 -8.52 30.27
N LEU A 281 0.42 -9.33 30.23
CA LEU A 281 0.90 -10.08 31.39
C LEU A 281 1.97 -9.33 32.20
N SER A 282 2.43 -8.16 31.73
CA SER A 282 3.38 -7.28 32.42
C SER A 282 2.63 -6.35 33.39
N PHE A 283 3.13 -6.22 34.61
CA PHE A 283 2.29 -5.92 35.79
C PHE A 283 2.04 -4.43 36.10
N ASP A 284 2.10 -3.53 35.12
CA ASP A 284 1.76 -2.12 35.32
C ASP A 284 0.34 -1.82 34.80
N GLN A 285 -0.62 -1.89 35.72
CA GLN A 285 -2.07 -1.91 35.46
C GLN A 285 -2.60 -0.66 34.72
N GLU A 286 -1.89 0.45 34.81
CA GLU A 286 -2.35 1.74 34.29
C GLU A 286 -1.88 2.03 32.85
N ASP A 287 -0.95 1.21 32.32
CA ASP A 287 -0.23 1.57 31.09
C ASP A 287 -0.41 0.59 29.92
N VAL A 288 -1.19 -0.50 30.06
CA VAL A 288 -1.40 -1.48 28.98
C VAL A 288 -2.75 -1.29 28.29
N PHE A 289 -2.72 -1.30 26.97
CA PHE A 289 -3.87 -1.00 26.11
C PHE A 289 -4.10 -2.08 25.06
N VAL A 290 -5.36 -2.25 24.69
CA VAL A 290 -5.81 -3.11 23.59
C VAL A 290 -6.47 -2.23 22.53
N SER A 291 -6.07 -2.40 21.27
CA SER A 291 -6.59 -1.64 20.13
C SER A 291 -7.02 -2.54 19.00
N LYS A 292 -8.14 -2.23 18.33
CA LYS A 292 -8.59 -2.93 17.12
C LYS A 292 -7.78 -2.57 15.87
N THR A 293 -6.98 -1.51 15.95
CA THR A 293 -6.19 -0.99 14.82
C THR A 293 -4.71 -1.35 14.94
N PHE A 294 -4.27 -1.94 16.06
CA PHE A 294 -2.88 -2.30 16.28
C PHE A 294 -2.72 -3.53 17.18
N GLY A 295 -1.81 -4.41 16.77
CA GLY A 295 -1.58 -5.72 17.36
C GLY A 295 -2.58 -6.76 16.88
N LYS A 296 -2.15 -8.00 16.64
CA LYS A 296 -3.07 -9.08 16.29
C LYS A 296 -3.78 -9.69 17.51
N TYR A 297 -3.02 -9.96 18.56
CA TYR A 297 -3.50 -10.67 19.77
C TYR A 297 -2.82 -10.18 21.06
N GLN A 298 -1.90 -9.22 20.96
CA GLN A 298 -1.17 -8.64 22.10
C GLN A 298 -1.84 -7.35 22.57
N GLY A 299 -1.64 -7.01 23.83
CA GLY A 299 -1.75 -5.63 24.31
C GLY A 299 -0.38 -5.00 24.46
N PHE A 300 -0.35 -3.67 24.51
CA PHE A 300 0.88 -2.90 24.48
C PHE A 300 0.88 -1.83 25.55
N SER A 301 2.03 -1.65 26.18
CA SER A 301 2.30 -0.49 27.02
C SER A 301 2.47 0.77 26.19
N LEU A 302 2.17 1.94 26.76
CA LEU A 302 2.45 3.21 26.06
C LEU A 302 3.92 3.32 25.60
N SER A 303 4.84 2.82 26.42
CA SER A 303 6.28 2.83 26.11
C SER A 303 6.65 1.94 24.92
N HIS A 304 6.05 0.77 24.78
CA HIS A 304 6.28 -0.08 23.62
C HIS A 304 5.65 0.51 22.35
N ILE A 305 4.45 1.11 22.44
CA ILE A 305 3.85 1.80 21.29
C ILE A 305 4.74 2.97 20.83
N GLU A 306 5.30 3.71 21.79
CA GLU A 306 6.27 4.77 21.51
C GLU A 306 7.55 4.21 20.85
N GLU A 307 8.03 3.04 21.27
CA GLU A 307 9.16 2.36 20.62
C GLU A 307 8.84 1.99 19.16
N PHE A 308 7.67 1.42 18.89
CA PHE A 308 7.24 1.07 17.53
C PHE A 308 7.21 2.29 16.61
N ILE A 309 6.51 3.37 16.98
CA ILE A 309 6.39 4.56 16.13
C ILE A 309 7.74 5.27 15.90
N ASN A 310 8.66 5.21 16.86
CA ASN A 310 9.99 5.80 16.78
C ASN A 310 11.03 4.93 16.06
N ASN A 311 10.81 3.61 15.93
CA ASN A 311 11.80 2.70 15.35
C ASN A 311 11.88 2.88 13.81
N PRO A 312 12.99 3.43 13.27
CA PRO A 312 13.11 3.71 11.85
C PRO A 312 13.35 2.44 11.00
N ARG A 313 13.52 1.26 11.62
CA ARG A 313 13.68 -0.01 10.91
C ARG A 313 12.35 -0.64 10.53
N LEU A 314 11.27 -0.25 11.20
CA LEU A 314 9.93 -0.76 10.91
C LEU A 314 9.32 -0.01 9.74
N CYS A 315 8.44 -0.70 9.01
CA CYS A 315 7.71 -0.11 7.89
C CYS A 315 6.80 1.05 8.35
N SER A 316 6.42 1.92 7.42
CA SER A 316 5.56 3.07 7.71
C SER A 316 4.17 2.67 8.21
N GLU A 317 3.67 1.51 7.80
CA GLU A 317 2.36 0.95 8.08
C GLU A 317 2.23 0.61 9.57
N ILE A 318 3.19 -0.14 10.13
CA ILE A 318 3.22 -0.44 11.57
C ILE A 318 3.38 0.81 12.41
N ARG A 319 4.25 1.72 11.98
CA ARG A 319 4.47 2.99 12.68
C ARG A 319 3.23 3.87 12.62
N GLY A 320 2.52 3.87 11.50
CA GLY A 320 1.24 4.55 11.30
C GLY A 320 0.16 3.98 12.21
N ASN A 321 -0.01 2.65 12.21
CA ASN A 321 -0.98 1.95 13.07
C ASN A 321 -0.67 2.11 14.57
N SER A 322 0.62 2.18 14.93
CA SER A 322 1.04 2.55 16.30
C SER A 322 0.55 3.95 16.66
N GLY A 323 0.65 4.89 15.71
CA GLY A 323 0.11 6.24 15.87
C GLY A 323 -1.40 6.27 15.99
N LEU A 324 -2.13 5.48 15.20
CA LEU A 324 -3.58 5.29 15.34
C LEU A 324 -3.93 4.78 16.74
N MET A 325 -3.20 3.79 17.25
CA MET A 325 -3.39 3.30 18.61
C MET A 325 -3.15 4.39 19.66
N LEU A 326 -2.14 5.24 19.50
CA LEU A 326 -1.94 6.39 20.38
C LEU A 326 -3.15 7.33 20.35
N MET A 327 -3.69 7.65 19.17
CA MET A 327 -4.87 8.53 19.06
C MET A 327 -6.12 7.93 19.73
N ASP A 328 -6.33 6.62 19.53
CA ASP A 328 -7.36 5.83 20.22
C ASP A 328 -7.24 5.94 21.75
N ILE A 329 -6.02 5.76 22.27
CA ILE A 329 -5.75 5.87 23.72
C ILE A 329 -6.03 7.30 24.19
N ALA A 330 -5.60 8.32 23.46
CA ALA A 330 -5.82 9.72 23.82
C ALA A 330 -7.31 10.13 23.85
N GLN A 331 -8.16 9.43 23.12
CA GLN A 331 -9.61 9.63 23.13
C GLN A 331 -10.28 8.89 24.29
N ARG A 332 -9.87 7.65 24.57
CA ARG A 332 -10.46 6.79 25.62
C ARG A 332 -9.96 7.12 27.03
N TYR A 333 -8.73 7.62 27.14
CA TYR A 333 -8.02 7.83 28.41
C TYR A 333 -7.48 9.27 28.51
N PRO A 334 -8.32 10.24 28.91
CA PRO A 334 -7.98 11.66 28.91
C PRO A 334 -6.73 12.02 29.74
N GLU A 335 -6.40 11.24 30.76
CA GLU A 335 -5.21 11.38 31.58
C GLU A 335 -3.90 11.13 30.81
N GLN A 336 -3.93 10.27 29.79
CA GLN A 336 -2.77 9.98 28.92
C GLN A 336 -2.66 10.95 27.74
N ARG A 337 -3.74 11.70 27.43
CA ARG A 337 -3.83 12.58 26.26
C ARG A 337 -2.65 13.53 26.12
N SER A 338 -2.23 14.21 27.20
CA SER A 338 -1.12 15.17 27.11
C SER A 338 0.19 14.51 26.68
N ASN A 339 0.50 13.33 27.23
CA ASN A 339 1.72 12.60 26.91
C ASN A 339 1.69 12.13 25.44
N ILE A 340 0.55 11.60 24.99
CA ILE A 340 0.36 11.16 23.62
C ILE A 340 0.47 12.33 22.62
N ILE A 341 -0.11 13.49 22.94
CA ILE A 341 0.01 14.69 22.11
C ILE A 341 1.49 15.10 21.98
N ASP A 342 2.29 14.99 23.05
CA ASP A 342 3.72 15.30 23.00
C ASP A 342 4.50 14.30 22.10
N ILE A 343 4.19 13.00 22.18
CA ILE A 343 4.75 11.95 21.31
C ILE A 343 4.40 12.25 19.84
N LEU A 344 3.11 12.37 19.52
CA LEU A 344 2.64 12.60 18.15
C LEU A 344 3.13 13.95 17.59
N SER A 345 3.17 15.00 18.42
CA SER A 345 3.70 16.32 18.04
C SER A 345 5.18 16.24 17.66
N THR A 346 5.96 15.40 18.36
CA THR A 346 7.38 15.17 18.04
C THR A 346 7.52 14.44 16.71
N ILE A 347 6.79 13.35 16.48
CA ILE A 347 6.85 12.59 15.22
C ILE A 347 6.41 13.43 14.03
N ILE A 348 5.29 14.14 14.14
CA ILE A 348 4.75 14.99 13.07
C ILE A 348 5.61 16.24 12.88
N GLY A 349 6.04 16.87 13.97
CA GLY A 349 6.73 18.16 13.96
C GLY A 349 8.22 18.06 13.64
N ASP A 350 8.88 16.99 14.07
CA ASP A 350 10.33 16.80 14.05
C ASP A 350 10.71 15.31 13.87
N PRO A 351 10.34 14.69 12.74
CA PRO A 351 10.63 13.27 12.52
C PRO A 351 12.15 13.03 12.53
N PRO A 352 12.62 11.84 12.97
CA PRO A 352 14.04 11.55 13.12
C PRO A 352 14.85 11.71 11.83
N GLN A 353 14.21 11.46 10.68
CA GLN A 353 14.83 11.51 9.36
C GLN A 353 13.86 12.12 8.33
N ASP A 354 14.41 12.69 7.27
CA ASP A 354 13.64 13.27 6.15
C ASP A 354 13.63 12.31 4.94
N THR A 355 13.10 11.10 5.15
CA THR A 355 12.98 10.05 4.12
C THR A 355 11.57 10.01 3.49
N LEU A 356 11.38 9.13 2.50
CA LEU A 356 10.04 8.88 1.92
C LEU A 356 9.14 8.16 2.93
N GLU A 357 9.68 7.19 3.67
CA GLU A 357 8.98 6.45 4.72
C GLU A 357 8.54 7.38 5.85
N SER A 358 9.38 8.36 6.21
CA SER A 358 9.04 9.36 7.22
C SER A 358 7.95 10.32 6.73
N GLU A 359 7.95 10.67 5.44
CA GLU A 359 6.85 11.43 4.84
C GLU A 359 5.55 10.62 4.77
N ALA A 360 5.61 9.34 4.41
CA ALA A 360 4.46 8.44 4.40
C ALA A 360 3.85 8.34 5.80
N LEU A 361 4.67 8.10 6.83
CA LEU A 361 4.25 8.09 8.23
C LEU A 361 3.60 9.41 8.65
N VAL A 362 4.29 10.54 8.46
CA VAL A 362 3.75 11.86 8.83
C VAL A 362 2.44 12.13 8.10
N THR A 363 2.34 11.75 6.82
CA THR A 363 1.12 11.91 6.03
C THR A 363 -0.04 11.08 6.58
N SER A 364 0.20 9.81 6.92
CA SER A 364 -0.81 8.93 7.53
C SER A 364 -1.32 9.54 8.84
N LEU A 365 -0.41 9.87 9.77
CA LEU A 365 -0.77 10.45 11.05
C LEU A 365 -1.56 11.76 10.90
N VAL A 366 -1.16 12.61 9.95
CA VAL A 366 -1.86 13.88 9.68
C VAL A 366 -3.26 13.64 9.11
N ALA A 367 -3.46 12.58 8.31
CA ALA A 367 -4.78 12.19 7.82
C ALA A 367 -5.70 11.80 8.99
N ASP A 368 -5.19 10.92 9.85
CA ASP A 368 -5.98 10.31 10.93
C ASP A 368 -6.29 11.30 12.06
N VAL A 369 -5.39 12.25 12.35
CA VAL A 369 -5.60 13.27 13.39
C VAL A 369 -6.90 14.06 13.23
N LEU A 370 -7.38 14.22 11.98
CA LEU A 370 -8.67 14.87 11.72
C LEU A 370 -9.85 14.06 12.28
N ASP A 371 -9.80 12.74 12.21
CA ASP A 371 -10.87 11.84 12.65
C ASP A 371 -10.93 11.75 14.19
N TYR A 372 -9.81 12.00 14.87
CA TYR A 372 -9.69 11.97 16.34
C TYR A 372 -9.81 13.33 17.03
N ASP A 373 -10.03 14.42 16.28
CA ASP A 373 -10.18 15.78 16.83
C ASP A 373 -9.02 16.21 17.76
N LEU A 374 -7.78 15.84 17.43
CA LEU A 374 -6.58 16.17 18.23
C LEU A 374 -6.02 17.57 17.92
N PHE A 375 -6.83 18.62 18.11
CA PHE A 375 -6.51 20.01 17.74
C PHE A 375 -5.18 20.55 18.29
N GLU A 376 -4.69 19.99 19.39
CA GLU A 376 -3.41 20.33 20.00
C GLU A 376 -2.22 20.11 19.03
N LEU A 377 -2.36 19.19 18.06
CA LEU A 377 -1.35 18.87 17.05
C LEU A 377 -1.27 19.90 15.91
N LYS A 378 -2.18 20.89 15.87
CA LYS A 378 -2.24 21.90 14.79
C LYS A 378 -0.91 22.57 14.48
N LYS A 379 -0.09 22.86 15.50
CA LYS A 379 1.23 23.49 15.32
C LYS A 379 2.22 22.56 14.62
N ALA A 380 2.27 21.28 15.01
CA ALA A 380 3.13 20.28 14.40
C ALA A 380 2.72 20.03 12.95
N ILE A 381 1.42 19.90 12.68
CA ILE A 381 0.85 19.76 11.32
C ILE A 381 1.21 20.96 10.44
N LEU A 382 1.01 22.19 10.95
CA LEU A 382 1.36 23.41 10.22
C LEU A 382 2.86 23.45 9.87
N LYS A 383 3.73 22.99 10.78
CA LYS A 383 5.16 22.86 10.52
C LYS A 383 5.45 21.83 9.43
N ALA A 384 4.84 20.64 9.49
CA ALA A 384 4.99 19.58 8.49
C ALA A 384 4.58 20.04 7.07
N PHE A 385 3.48 20.79 6.95
CA PHE A 385 3.08 21.41 5.66
C PHE A 385 4.12 22.43 5.18
N ASN A 386 4.56 23.35 6.05
CA ASN A 386 5.51 24.39 5.67
C ASN A 386 6.89 23.84 5.27
N GLU A 387 7.28 22.70 5.84
CA GLU A 387 8.51 21.98 5.52
C GLU A 387 8.33 20.95 4.40
N ASN A 388 7.14 20.89 3.81
CA ASN A 388 6.81 20.05 2.67
C ASN A 388 7.09 18.56 2.96
N ARG A 389 6.65 18.09 4.14
CA ARG A 389 6.81 16.71 4.65
C ARG A 389 5.52 15.88 4.61
N ILE A 390 4.50 16.35 3.90
CA ILE A 390 3.21 15.67 3.72
C ILE A 390 3.03 15.40 2.23
N ASP A 391 2.59 14.20 1.88
CA ASP A 391 2.23 13.85 0.51
C ASP A 391 0.85 14.45 0.15
N PRO A 392 0.82 15.45 -0.77
CA PRO A 392 -0.43 16.09 -1.18
C PRO A 392 -1.37 15.16 -1.98
N THR A 393 -0.95 13.94 -2.33
CA THR A 393 -1.84 12.94 -2.95
C THR A 393 -2.75 12.22 -1.96
N VAL A 394 -2.46 12.31 -0.66
CA VAL A 394 -3.24 11.71 0.42
C VAL A 394 -3.98 12.82 1.18
N VAL A 395 -3.26 13.82 1.68
CA VAL A 395 -3.84 14.91 2.49
C VAL A 395 -3.38 16.28 2.00
N GLN A 396 -4.30 17.23 1.92
CA GLN A 396 -4.04 18.60 1.49
C GLN A 396 -4.41 19.59 2.58
N SER A 397 -3.73 20.73 2.62
CA SER A 397 -4.02 21.77 3.61
C SER A 397 -5.46 22.32 3.53
N ARG A 398 -6.13 22.15 2.38
CA ARG A 398 -7.53 22.54 2.18
C ARG A 398 -8.53 21.62 2.88
N ASP A 399 -8.10 20.42 3.26
CA ASP A 399 -8.93 19.45 3.96
C ASP A 399 -9.10 19.89 5.44
N PHE A 400 -8.17 20.73 5.94
CA PHE A 400 -8.23 21.37 7.25
C PHE A 400 -9.07 22.67 7.21
N THR A 401 -10.37 22.55 7.47
CA THR A 401 -11.31 23.68 7.50
C THR A 401 -11.80 24.02 8.93
N GLY A 402 -12.56 25.11 9.10
CA GLY A 402 -13.15 25.45 10.40
C GLY A 402 -12.13 25.69 11.51
N ILE A 403 -12.24 24.98 12.63
CA ILE A 403 -11.33 25.09 13.79
C ILE A 403 -9.90 24.65 13.43
N TRP A 404 -9.80 23.67 12.53
CA TRP A 404 -8.53 23.17 12.00
C TRP A 404 -7.82 24.15 11.07
N ASN A 405 -8.50 25.19 10.56
CA ASN A 405 -7.98 26.11 9.53
C ASN A 405 -6.50 26.46 9.76
N LEU A 406 -5.65 25.96 8.87
CA LEU A 406 -4.20 26.09 8.94
C LEU A 406 -3.77 27.42 8.30
N GLU A 407 -4.17 28.53 8.91
CA GLU A 407 -3.80 29.86 8.44
C GLU A 407 -2.27 30.00 8.35
N GLY A 408 -1.79 30.53 7.23
CA GLY A 408 -0.37 30.76 7.03
C GLY A 408 0.42 29.57 6.50
N VAL A 409 -0.21 28.41 6.23
CA VAL A 409 0.39 27.44 5.29
C VAL A 409 0.64 28.21 4.01
N LYS A 410 1.90 28.24 3.56
CA LYS A 410 2.18 28.60 2.17
C LYS A 410 1.53 27.50 1.35
N LEU A 411 0.24 27.69 1.03
CA LEU A 411 -0.45 26.89 0.03
C LEU A 411 0.53 26.74 -1.12
N ASP A 412 0.69 25.53 -1.64
CA ASP A 412 1.27 25.36 -2.97
C ASP A 412 0.54 26.38 -3.83
N GLN A 413 1.19 27.52 -4.08
CA GLN A 413 0.63 28.57 -4.90
C GLN A 413 0.75 27.95 -6.27
N ILE A 414 -0.24 27.13 -6.61
CA ILE A 414 -0.39 26.53 -7.91
C ILE A 414 -0.28 27.72 -8.85
N SER A 415 0.86 27.79 -9.55
CA SER A 415 1.02 28.65 -10.72
C SER A 415 -0.21 28.35 -11.56
N SER A 416 -1.09 29.35 -11.68
CA SER A 416 -2.44 29.22 -12.27
C SER A 416 -2.60 28.07 -13.27
N GLY A 417 -3.64 27.25 -13.15
CA GLY A 417 -3.86 26.15 -14.11
C GLY A 417 -4.66 24.97 -13.56
N LYS A 418 -4.72 23.88 -14.32
CA LYS A 418 -5.23 22.58 -13.86
C LYS A 418 -4.13 21.89 -13.01
N PRO A 419 -4.47 21.19 -11.91
CA PRO A 419 -3.46 20.52 -11.11
C PRO A 419 -2.96 19.23 -11.77
N ILE A 420 -1.68 18.92 -11.55
CA ILE A 420 -1.02 17.66 -11.88
C ILE A 420 -0.11 17.25 -10.73
N PHE A 421 0.03 15.95 -10.48
CA PHE A 421 0.99 15.40 -9.54
C PHE A 421 2.19 14.84 -10.29
N LEU A 422 3.37 15.31 -9.92
CA LEU A 422 4.64 14.91 -10.50
C LEU A 422 5.54 14.34 -9.40
N GLU A 423 6.12 13.18 -9.64
CA GLU A 423 7.06 12.52 -8.75
C GLU A 423 8.49 12.87 -9.18
N CYS A 424 9.28 13.44 -8.26
CA CYS A 424 10.66 13.78 -8.54
C CYS A 424 11.53 12.52 -8.65
N LYS A 425 12.20 12.32 -9.79
CA LYS A 425 13.12 11.17 -10.00
C LYS A 425 14.38 11.22 -9.12
N VAL A 426 14.67 12.35 -8.45
CA VAL A 426 15.83 12.51 -7.56
C VAL A 426 15.52 12.09 -6.13
N CYS A 427 14.37 12.50 -5.58
CA CYS A 427 14.02 12.25 -4.18
C CYS A 427 12.78 11.36 -3.99
N GLY A 428 12.16 10.88 -5.08
CA GLY A 428 10.98 10.02 -5.09
C GLY A 428 9.66 10.68 -4.64
N ARG A 429 9.69 11.98 -4.31
CA ARG A 429 8.54 12.67 -3.71
C ARG A 429 7.56 13.17 -4.75
N THR A 430 6.28 12.93 -4.52
CA THR A 430 5.18 13.40 -5.37
C THR A 430 4.67 14.76 -4.91
N ARG A 431 4.64 15.74 -5.80
CA ARG A 431 4.17 17.09 -5.49
C ARG A 431 3.16 17.59 -6.51
N ARG A 432 2.31 18.51 -6.05
CA ARG A 432 1.27 19.12 -6.86
C ARG A 432 1.82 20.34 -7.59
N TYR A 433 1.62 20.37 -8.90
CA TYR A 433 1.96 21.48 -9.78
C TYR A 433 0.71 21.94 -10.52
N GLY A 434 0.71 23.20 -10.95
CA GLY A 434 -0.28 23.71 -11.90
C GLY A 434 0.25 23.63 -13.31
N PHE A 435 -0.63 23.56 -14.30
CA PHE A 435 -0.27 23.75 -15.70
C PHE A 435 -1.40 24.47 -16.45
N ASP A 436 -1.04 25.38 -17.36
CA ASP A 436 -2.00 25.95 -18.31
C ASP A 436 -2.15 25.00 -19.52
N TYR A 437 -1.07 24.34 -19.94
CA TYR A 437 -1.03 23.34 -21.01
C TYR A 437 0.13 22.36 -20.85
N LEU A 438 0.03 21.23 -21.55
CA LEU A 438 0.94 20.08 -21.50
C LEU A 438 1.41 19.73 -22.90
N PHE A 439 2.56 19.10 -22.98
CA PHE A 439 3.15 18.63 -24.23
C PHE A 439 3.39 17.13 -24.20
N LEU A 440 3.04 16.45 -25.29
CA LEU A 440 3.31 15.04 -25.51
C LEU A 440 4.16 14.86 -26.78
N ASP A 441 5.36 14.31 -26.63
CA ASP A 441 6.24 13.95 -27.75
C ASP A 441 5.80 12.61 -28.36
N ILE A 442 5.04 12.67 -29.47
CA ILE A 442 4.50 11.47 -30.13
C ILE A 442 5.61 10.62 -30.75
N GLU A 443 6.63 11.24 -31.34
CA GLU A 443 7.69 10.53 -32.05
C GLU A 443 8.46 9.58 -31.12
N GLN A 444 8.65 10.01 -29.87
CA GLN A 444 9.27 9.19 -28.85
C GLN A 444 8.32 8.16 -28.24
N THR A 445 7.04 8.50 -28.10
CA THR A 445 6.00 7.55 -27.66
C THR A 445 6.00 6.28 -28.52
N LEU A 446 6.23 6.40 -29.82
CA LEU A 446 6.32 5.28 -30.76
C LEU A 446 7.58 4.39 -30.58
N LYS A 447 8.61 4.87 -29.87
CA LYS A 447 9.89 4.16 -29.66
C LYS A 447 10.03 3.54 -28.26
N GLY A 448 9.04 3.76 -27.39
CA GLY A 448 9.07 3.41 -25.98
C GLY A 448 8.56 4.59 -25.16
N PHE A 449 7.39 4.42 -24.56
CA PHE A 449 6.71 5.49 -23.85
C PHE A 449 7.04 5.43 -22.35
N ASP A 450 7.56 6.54 -21.81
CA ASP A 450 7.67 6.78 -20.37
C ASP A 450 6.95 8.08 -20.02
N TRP A 451 6.41 8.15 -18.82
CA TRP A 451 5.66 9.31 -18.31
C TRP A 451 6.59 10.34 -17.68
N ASP A 452 7.67 10.71 -18.35
CA ASP A 452 8.70 11.59 -17.78
C ASP A 452 8.81 12.96 -18.42
N SER A 453 9.60 13.84 -17.81
CA SER A 453 9.78 15.24 -18.26
C SER A 453 10.38 15.41 -19.67
N LEU A 454 10.86 14.34 -20.31
CA LEU A 454 11.35 14.36 -21.69
C LEU A 454 10.25 14.03 -22.70
N HIS A 455 9.31 13.17 -22.33
CA HIS A 455 8.20 12.72 -23.18
C HIS A 455 6.91 13.52 -22.93
N PHE A 456 6.72 13.94 -21.67
CA PHE A 456 5.53 14.59 -21.17
C PHE A 456 5.87 15.73 -20.21
N PHE A 457 5.70 16.99 -20.65
CA PHE A 457 6.08 18.15 -19.83
C PHE A 457 5.08 19.29 -19.85
N ILE A 458 5.08 20.07 -18.77
CA ILE A 458 4.19 21.22 -18.57
C ILE A 458 4.80 22.49 -19.19
N ASP A 459 4.00 23.55 -19.27
CA ASP A 459 4.32 24.83 -19.90
C ASP A 459 5.40 25.68 -19.20
N HIS A 460 5.98 25.20 -18.10
CA HIS A 460 7.00 25.90 -17.35
C HIS A 460 7.95 24.93 -16.62
N PRO A 461 9.15 25.39 -16.20
CA PRO A 461 10.07 24.55 -15.46
C PRO A 461 9.47 24.08 -14.13
N VAL A 462 9.54 22.77 -13.89
CA VAL A 462 9.17 22.13 -12.64
C VAL A 462 10.38 22.11 -11.73
N ILE A 463 10.28 22.77 -10.58
CA ILE A 463 11.32 22.72 -9.54
C ILE A 463 10.75 21.89 -8.39
N CYS A 464 11.42 20.81 -8.02
CA CYS A 464 11.07 20.03 -6.84
C CYS A 464 11.18 20.92 -5.60
N SER A 465 10.06 21.16 -4.92
CA SER A 465 10.02 21.98 -3.70
C SER A 465 10.82 21.36 -2.55
N LYS A 466 11.19 20.08 -2.64
CA LYS A 466 12.02 19.39 -1.64
C LYS A 466 13.52 19.46 -1.93
N CYS A 467 13.96 18.93 -3.06
CA CYS A 467 15.39 18.78 -3.36
C CYS A 467 15.93 19.82 -4.36
N GLY A 468 15.08 20.67 -4.92
CA GLY A 468 15.46 21.69 -5.91
C GLY A 468 15.77 21.15 -7.30
N ALA A 469 15.56 19.85 -7.57
CA ALA A 469 15.73 19.26 -8.90
C ALA A 469 14.83 19.96 -9.92
N VAL A 470 15.36 20.28 -11.09
CA VAL A 470 14.65 20.99 -12.16
C VAL A 470 14.31 20.04 -13.30
N ASP A 471 13.04 19.97 -13.69
CA ASP A 471 12.51 19.13 -14.76
C ASP A 471 13.02 17.68 -14.73
N ASN A 472 13.15 17.11 -13.53
CA ASN A 472 13.56 15.72 -13.31
C ASN A 472 12.47 14.98 -12.54
N TYR A 473 11.41 14.62 -13.25
CA TYR A 473 10.21 14.04 -12.68
C TYR A 473 9.56 13.01 -13.62
N ARG A 474 8.65 12.22 -13.06
CA ARG A 474 7.64 11.44 -13.79
C ARG A 474 6.24 11.89 -13.40
N VAL A 475 5.25 11.70 -14.26
CA VAL A 475 3.83 11.93 -13.94
C VAL A 475 3.39 10.81 -13.02
N ALA A 476 2.83 11.16 -11.86
CA ALA A 476 2.33 10.18 -10.92
C ALA A 476 1.11 9.44 -11.49
N SER A 477 0.95 8.15 -11.20
CA SER A 477 -0.13 7.29 -11.74
C SER A 477 -1.53 7.87 -11.56
N LYS A 478 -1.81 8.47 -10.38
CA LYS A 478 -3.09 9.17 -10.11
C LYS A 478 -3.38 10.31 -11.10
N SER A 479 -2.35 10.99 -11.60
CA SER A 479 -2.52 12.05 -12.61
C SER A 479 -2.70 11.51 -14.01
N ILE A 480 -2.11 10.36 -14.33
CA ILE A 480 -2.28 9.71 -15.64
C ILE A 480 -3.77 9.43 -15.88
N ILE A 481 -4.47 8.88 -14.88
CA ILE A 481 -5.92 8.65 -14.93
C ILE A 481 -6.69 9.95 -15.21
N GLY A 482 -6.32 11.06 -14.56
CA GLY A 482 -6.97 12.36 -14.76
C GLY A 482 -6.63 13.08 -16.07
N LEU A 483 -5.60 12.63 -16.78
CA LEU A 483 -5.18 13.13 -18.09
C LEU A 483 -5.73 12.27 -19.23
N MET A 484 -5.99 10.99 -18.95
CA MET A 484 -6.50 9.99 -19.89
C MET A 484 -7.66 9.18 -19.29
N PRO A 485 -8.79 9.81 -18.90
CA PRO A 485 -9.89 9.14 -18.20
C PRO A 485 -10.44 7.89 -18.88
N GLY A 486 -10.35 7.76 -20.20
CA GLY A 486 -10.85 6.57 -20.91
C GLY A 486 -9.83 5.47 -21.18
N LEU A 487 -8.57 5.60 -20.75
CA LEU A 487 -7.59 4.51 -20.91
C LEU A 487 -7.93 3.26 -20.07
N PHE A 488 -8.84 3.42 -19.10
CA PHE A 488 -9.27 2.39 -18.16
C PHE A 488 -10.77 2.07 -18.25
N LEU A 489 -11.49 2.67 -19.21
CA LEU A 489 -12.90 2.36 -19.47
C LEU A 489 -12.97 1.41 -20.67
N ASN A 490 -13.35 0.16 -20.40
CA ASN A 490 -13.44 -0.97 -21.36
C ASN A 490 -14.54 -0.81 -22.44
N ASP A 491 -14.89 0.40 -22.85
CA ASP A 491 -15.80 0.55 -24.00
C ASP A 491 -14.98 0.46 -25.30
N GLU A 492 -14.99 -0.73 -25.92
CA GLU A 492 -14.35 -1.05 -27.20
C GLU A 492 -14.74 -0.06 -28.34
N ASP A 493 -15.79 0.74 -28.15
CA ASP A 493 -16.36 1.64 -29.14
C ASP A 493 -15.97 3.13 -28.97
N THR A 494 -15.21 3.52 -27.93
CA THR A 494 -14.82 4.93 -27.76
C THR A 494 -13.46 5.20 -28.41
N PRO A 495 -13.36 6.06 -29.45
CA PRO A 495 -12.08 6.41 -30.04
C PRO A 495 -11.15 7.00 -28.98
N PHE A 496 -9.91 6.51 -28.90
CA PHE A 496 -8.86 6.97 -27.98
C PHE A 496 -8.71 8.50 -27.91
N THR A 497 -9.15 9.20 -28.96
CA THR A 497 -9.08 10.65 -29.11
C THR A 497 -10.11 11.46 -28.32
N GLU A 498 -11.20 10.86 -27.82
CA GLU A 498 -12.18 11.62 -27.01
C GLU A 498 -11.80 11.67 -25.52
N LEU A 499 -10.68 11.05 -25.15
CA LEU A 499 -10.35 10.67 -23.79
C LEU A 499 -9.14 11.41 -23.22
N ILE A 500 -8.57 12.36 -23.95
CA ILE A 500 -7.37 13.12 -23.57
C ILE A 500 -7.76 14.56 -23.22
N ASP A 501 -7.20 15.12 -22.15
CA ASP A 501 -7.42 16.53 -21.79
C ASP A 501 -7.05 17.47 -22.96
N GLU A 502 -7.97 18.37 -23.33
CA GLU A 502 -7.79 19.33 -24.43
C GLU A 502 -6.59 20.28 -24.26
N ARG A 503 -5.99 20.33 -23.07
CA ARG A 503 -4.76 21.09 -22.79
C ARG A 503 -3.49 20.33 -23.14
N ILE A 504 -3.58 19.07 -23.57
CA ILE A 504 -2.45 18.29 -24.04
C ILE A 504 -2.24 18.58 -25.53
N PHE A 505 -1.06 19.11 -25.85
CA PHE A 505 -0.62 19.42 -27.20
C PHE A 505 0.39 18.37 -27.67
N MET A 506 0.09 17.80 -28.83
CA MET A 506 0.90 16.78 -29.45
C MET A 506 2.02 17.43 -30.27
N ILE A 507 3.26 17.11 -29.91
CA ILE A 507 4.44 17.60 -30.62
C ILE A 507 4.77 16.62 -31.75
N ILE A 508 4.93 17.21 -32.94
CA ILE A 508 5.55 16.60 -34.11
C ILE A 508 6.71 17.51 -34.49
N PHE A 509 7.93 16.99 -34.47
CA PHE A 509 9.18 17.70 -34.72
C PHE A 509 9.80 17.40 -36.09
N ASP A 510 9.11 16.59 -36.91
CA ASP A 510 9.46 16.24 -38.30
C ASP A 510 9.75 17.44 -39.22
N PHE A 511 9.17 18.61 -38.96
CA PHE A 511 9.41 19.80 -39.79
C PHE A 511 10.90 20.20 -39.85
N VAL A 512 11.66 19.96 -38.78
CA VAL A 512 13.10 20.19 -38.73
C VAL A 512 13.83 19.19 -39.64
N VAL A 513 13.38 17.95 -39.65
CA VAL A 513 13.90 16.87 -40.51
C VAL A 513 13.63 17.18 -41.99
N ASP A 514 12.43 17.64 -42.33
CA ASP A 514 12.06 18.05 -43.69
C ASP A 514 12.93 19.20 -44.23
N LEU A 515 13.38 20.09 -43.34
CA LEU A 515 14.34 21.15 -43.67
C LEU A 515 15.77 20.62 -43.80
N GLY A 516 16.02 19.33 -43.66
CA GLY A 516 17.35 18.72 -43.70
C GLY A 516 18.25 19.19 -42.56
N LEU A 517 17.66 19.43 -41.38
CA LEU A 517 18.39 19.61 -40.12
C LEU A 517 18.39 18.27 -39.39
N GLU A 518 19.01 17.26 -40.00
CA GLU A 518 19.01 15.87 -39.52
C GLU A 518 19.82 15.70 -38.21
N ASP A 519 19.48 14.65 -37.45
CA ASP A 519 20.17 14.11 -36.26
C ASP A 519 19.81 14.64 -34.85
N ILE A 520 18.61 15.20 -34.61
CA ILE A 520 18.19 15.45 -33.21
C ILE A 520 16.67 15.35 -32.98
N SER A 521 16.26 14.57 -31.97
CA SER A 521 14.87 14.49 -31.49
C SER A 521 14.51 15.69 -30.61
N PHE A 522 13.22 15.99 -30.48
CA PHE A 522 12.74 17.00 -29.55
C PHE A 522 13.25 16.76 -28.11
N SER A 523 13.13 15.53 -27.61
CA SER A 523 13.64 15.11 -26.29
C SER A 523 15.13 15.42 -26.09
N SER A 524 15.97 15.19 -27.11
CA SER A 524 17.41 15.49 -27.07
C SER A 524 17.68 17.00 -27.04
N VAL A 525 16.93 17.79 -27.82
CA VAL A 525 17.01 19.27 -27.75
C VAL A 525 16.63 19.77 -26.36
N ARG A 526 15.52 19.28 -25.81
CA ARG A 526 15.07 19.63 -24.46
C ARG A 526 16.13 19.30 -23.42
N GLN A 527 16.73 18.11 -23.46
CA GLN A 527 17.80 17.72 -22.55
C GLN A 527 19.01 18.66 -22.60
N HIS A 528 19.39 19.14 -23.81
CA HIS A 528 20.45 20.15 -23.95
C HIS A 528 20.06 21.49 -23.32
N VAL A 529 18.81 21.92 -23.47
CA VAL A 529 18.29 23.15 -22.84
C VAL A 529 18.30 23.01 -21.31
N LEU A 530 17.76 21.93 -20.77
CA LEU A 530 17.68 21.69 -19.32
C LEU A 530 19.06 21.55 -18.67
N SER A 531 20.02 20.95 -19.37
CA SER A 531 21.40 20.82 -18.87
C SER A 531 22.27 22.07 -19.05
N GLY A 532 21.70 23.18 -19.52
CA GLY A 532 22.46 24.43 -19.76
C GLY A 532 23.49 24.32 -20.90
N LYS A 533 23.27 23.39 -21.84
CA LYS A 533 24.12 23.12 -23.01
C LYS A 533 23.49 23.61 -24.31
N SER A 534 22.51 24.52 -24.25
CA SER A 534 21.79 25.03 -25.42
C SER A 534 22.68 25.73 -26.45
N GLN A 535 23.82 26.27 -26.03
CA GLN A 535 24.85 26.86 -26.88
C GLN A 535 25.49 25.88 -27.87
N LYS A 536 25.37 24.57 -27.65
CA LYS A 536 25.87 23.53 -28.56
C LYS A 536 24.89 23.20 -29.68
N LEU A 537 23.63 23.65 -29.56
CA LEU A 537 22.59 23.36 -30.54
C LEU A 537 22.70 24.29 -31.73
N ASN A 538 22.28 23.80 -32.90
CA ASN A 538 22.04 24.65 -34.05
C ASN A 538 21.00 25.73 -33.66
N PRO A 539 21.27 27.03 -33.88
CA PRO A 539 20.32 28.09 -33.53
C PRO A 539 18.93 27.93 -34.15
N LEU A 540 18.83 27.34 -35.35
CA LEU A 540 17.54 27.07 -36.00
C LEU A 540 16.73 26.03 -35.24
N ILE A 541 17.37 24.97 -34.76
CA ILE A 541 16.75 23.92 -33.96
C ILE A 541 16.33 24.47 -32.59
N LEU A 542 17.18 25.27 -31.96
CA LEU A 542 16.85 25.90 -30.67
C LEU A 542 15.69 26.89 -30.81
N GLY A 543 15.66 27.68 -31.89
CA GLY A 543 14.55 28.59 -32.20
C GLY A 543 13.24 27.82 -32.40
N GLU A 544 13.30 26.70 -33.10
CA GLU A 544 12.15 25.83 -33.31
C GLU A 544 11.64 25.20 -32.03
N TYR A 545 12.54 24.70 -31.18
CA TYR A 545 12.18 24.21 -29.85
C TYR A 545 11.37 25.24 -29.07
N TYR A 546 11.87 26.47 -28.93
CA TYR A 546 11.15 27.54 -28.23
C TYR A 546 9.82 27.91 -28.91
N ARG A 547 9.72 27.82 -30.24
CA ARG A 547 8.46 28.07 -30.96
C ARG A 547 7.43 27.01 -30.62
N VAL A 548 7.81 25.73 -30.71
CA VAL A 548 6.96 24.57 -30.45
C VAL A 548 6.40 24.61 -29.02
N ILE A 549 7.20 25.03 -28.04
CA ILE A 549 6.75 25.15 -26.65
C ILE A 549 6.06 26.49 -26.32
N GLY A 550 5.73 27.31 -27.31
CA GLY A 550 4.96 28.56 -27.12
C GLY A 550 5.76 29.80 -26.68
N HIS A 551 7.09 29.69 -26.56
CA HIS A 551 8.02 30.80 -26.27
C HIS A 551 8.37 31.60 -27.53
N PHE A 552 7.34 32.18 -28.14
CA PHE A 552 7.43 32.81 -29.46
C PHE A 552 8.41 33.99 -29.55
N LYS A 553 8.56 34.77 -28.47
CA LYS A 553 9.47 35.93 -28.48
C LYS A 553 10.93 35.49 -28.49
N GLU A 554 11.24 34.50 -27.67
CA GLU A 554 12.55 33.87 -27.57
C GLU A 554 12.92 33.20 -28.89
N ALA A 555 11.98 32.44 -29.46
CA ALA A 555 12.14 31.84 -30.78
C ALA A 555 12.47 32.90 -31.86
N LEU A 556 11.71 34.00 -31.91
CA LEU A 556 11.92 35.07 -32.89
C LEU A 556 13.32 35.70 -32.78
N GLU A 557 13.76 35.99 -31.55
CA GLU A 557 15.08 36.56 -31.31
C GLU A 557 16.22 35.59 -31.70
N ILE A 558 16.02 34.29 -31.47
CA ILE A 558 16.98 33.26 -31.88
C ILE A 558 17.06 33.21 -33.42
N PHE A 559 15.93 33.17 -34.13
CA PHE A 559 15.92 33.18 -35.60
C PHE A 559 16.54 34.46 -36.18
N ARG A 560 16.29 35.62 -35.56
CA ARG A 560 16.94 36.89 -35.95
C ARG A 560 18.46 36.83 -35.79
N LYS A 561 18.97 36.23 -34.71
CA LYS A 561 20.41 36.04 -34.50
C LYS A 561 21.00 35.04 -35.50
N ALA A 562 20.33 33.90 -35.71
CA ALA A 562 20.75 32.89 -36.67
C ALA A 562 20.91 33.49 -38.09
N HIS A 563 19.90 34.24 -38.54
CA HIS A 563 19.95 34.93 -39.82
C HIS A 563 21.07 35.97 -39.90
N LYS A 564 21.38 36.70 -38.84
CA LYS A 564 22.53 37.64 -38.84
C LYS A 564 23.86 36.92 -39.05
N MET A 565 23.99 35.70 -38.54
CA MET A 565 25.20 34.89 -38.69
C MET A 565 25.34 34.29 -40.09
N ALA A 566 24.21 33.92 -40.73
CA ALA A 566 24.18 33.39 -42.08
C ALA A 566 23.05 34.05 -42.91
N PRO A 567 23.25 35.28 -43.44
CA PRO A 567 22.18 36.05 -44.08
C PRO A 567 21.56 35.42 -45.33
N GLU A 568 22.32 34.58 -46.03
CA GLU A 568 21.92 33.92 -47.27
C GLU A 568 21.53 32.44 -47.06
N ASP A 569 21.51 31.95 -45.80
CA ASP A 569 20.99 30.61 -45.52
C ASP A 569 19.48 30.57 -45.74
N ARG A 570 19.06 29.82 -46.77
CA ARG A 570 17.66 29.71 -47.18
C ARG A 570 16.78 29.11 -46.08
N LYS A 571 17.31 28.19 -45.26
CA LYS A 571 16.56 27.56 -44.14
C LYS A 571 16.31 28.59 -43.05
N GLY A 572 17.37 29.26 -42.57
CA GLY A 572 17.25 30.31 -41.57
C GLY A 572 16.40 31.50 -42.02
N LEU A 573 16.46 31.88 -43.30
CA LEU A 573 15.57 32.89 -43.89
C LEU A 573 14.10 32.46 -43.83
N LEU A 574 13.79 31.21 -44.22
CA LEU A 574 12.43 30.69 -44.21
C LEU A 574 11.85 30.63 -42.79
N MET A 575 12.59 30.06 -41.83
CA MET A 575 12.15 29.95 -40.44
C MET A 575 11.92 31.31 -39.80
N ARG A 576 12.80 32.28 -40.09
CA ARG A 576 12.60 33.66 -39.66
C ARG A 576 11.39 34.30 -40.31
N ALA A 577 11.16 34.07 -41.62
CA ALA A 577 10.01 34.62 -42.34
C ALA A 577 8.70 34.15 -41.69
N ALA A 578 8.58 32.86 -41.40
CA ALA A 578 7.43 32.28 -40.72
C ALA A 578 7.24 32.81 -39.29
N ALA A 579 8.33 32.94 -38.52
CA ALA A 579 8.27 33.51 -37.18
C ALA A 579 7.82 34.99 -37.17
N GLU A 580 8.32 35.81 -38.11
CA GLU A 580 7.87 37.20 -38.27
C GLU A 580 6.42 37.26 -38.77
N HIS A 581 5.98 36.30 -39.58
CA HIS A 581 4.60 36.19 -40.09
C HIS A 581 3.60 36.00 -38.94
N ASP A 582 3.84 35.00 -38.10
CA ASP A 582 2.87 34.54 -37.11
C ASP A 582 2.85 35.38 -35.84
N PHE A 583 4.03 35.83 -35.39
CA PHE A 583 4.17 36.50 -34.09
C PHE A 583 5.17 37.67 -34.09
N GLY A 584 5.55 38.17 -35.26
CA GLY A 584 6.45 39.33 -35.42
C GLY A 584 5.92 40.40 -36.38
N ASP A 585 6.80 40.88 -37.26
CA ASP A 585 6.50 41.94 -38.22
C ASP A 585 6.15 41.38 -39.61
N LYS A 586 4.86 41.47 -39.97
CA LYS A 586 4.32 40.94 -41.23
C LYS A 586 4.97 41.54 -42.49
N GLU A 587 5.37 42.81 -42.47
CA GLU A 587 6.04 43.42 -43.62
C GLU A 587 7.45 42.85 -43.80
N LYS A 588 8.15 42.57 -42.69
CA LYS A 588 9.44 41.89 -42.74
C LYS A 588 9.29 40.44 -43.19
N ALA A 589 8.25 39.74 -42.75
CA ALA A 589 7.96 38.39 -43.21
C ALA A 589 7.83 38.33 -44.74
N LYS A 590 7.07 39.26 -45.33
CA LYS A 590 6.89 39.39 -46.78
C LYS A 590 8.23 39.53 -47.53
N ILE A 591 9.08 40.43 -47.05
CA ILE A 591 10.41 40.67 -47.64
C ILE A 591 11.29 39.41 -47.54
N LEU A 592 11.26 38.74 -46.39
CA LEU A 592 12.05 37.52 -46.16
C LEU A 592 11.59 36.36 -47.06
N TYR A 593 10.28 36.13 -47.22
CA TYR A 593 9.77 35.13 -48.15
C TYR A 593 10.21 35.42 -49.59
N GLN A 594 10.07 36.65 -50.05
CA GLN A 594 10.54 37.05 -51.40
C GLN A 594 12.04 36.84 -51.56
N ARG A 595 12.82 37.08 -50.50
CA ARG A 595 14.27 36.82 -50.50
C ARG A 595 14.56 35.33 -50.65
N VAL A 596 13.88 34.44 -49.90
CA VAL A 596 14.04 32.98 -50.03
C VAL A 596 13.82 32.55 -51.48
N LEU A 597 12.75 33.04 -52.11
CA LEU A 597 12.40 32.72 -53.50
C LEU A 597 13.45 33.22 -54.49
N SER A 598 14.01 34.41 -54.26
CA SER A 598 15.04 35.00 -55.12
C SER A 598 16.37 34.22 -55.11
N LEU A 599 16.62 33.44 -54.05
CA LEU A 599 17.85 32.66 -53.87
C LEU A 599 17.79 31.27 -54.53
N THR A 600 16.70 30.96 -55.24
CA THR A 600 16.58 29.71 -56.00
C THR A 600 17.32 29.83 -57.33
N ASN A 601 18.20 28.87 -57.62
CA ASN A 601 18.85 28.79 -58.93
C ASN A 601 17.78 28.64 -60.04
N GLY A 602 17.85 29.52 -61.04
CA GLY A 602 16.78 29.88 -61.99
C GLY A 602 16.30 28.82 -62.98
N ASP A 603 16.18 27.55 -62.58
CA ASP A 603 15.42 26.54 -63.31
C ASP A 603 14.05 26.35 -62.66
N ILE A 604 13.01 26.80 -63.35
CA ILE A 604 11.63 26.78 -62.89
C ILE A 604 11.17 25.34 -62.58
N TYR A 605 11.69 24.33 -63.30
CA TYR A 605 11.35 22.93 -63.05
C TYR A 605 11.97 22.39 -61.75
N LEU A 606 13.21 22.79 -61.41
CA LEU A 606 13.84 22.45 -60.12
C LEU A 606 13.19 23.19 -58.94
N SER A 607 12.65 24.39 -59.19
CA SER A 607 11.99 25.22 -58.16
C SER A 607 10.68 24.60 -57.61
N ILE A 608 9.98 23.79 -58.41
CA ILE A 608 8.74 23.11 -58.01
C ILE A 608 9.03 21.87 -57.16
N SER A 609 10.18 21.22 -57.35
CA SER A 609 10.65 20.11 -56.51
C SER A 609 11.35 20.54 -55.22
N ASP A 610 11.72 21.81 -55.09
CA ASP A 610 12.42 22.35 -53.92
C ASP A 610 11.44 22.63 -52.77
N TYR A 611 11.50 21.82 -51.72
CA TYR A 611 10.65 21.92 -50.54
C TYR A 611 10.63 23.34 -49.93
N ILE A 612 11.81 23.95 -49.75
CA ILE A 612 11.94 25.28 -49.12
C ILE A 612 11.22 26.35 -49.93
N ASN A 613 11.27 26.26 -51.27
CA ASN A 613 10.55 27.18 -52.14
C ASN A 613 9.05 27.02 -52.10
N ARG A 614 8.56 25.77 -52.10
CA ARG A 614 7.12 25.53 -52.00
C ARG A 614 6.56 26.12 -50.71
N ILE A 615 7.25 25.90 -49.58
CA ILE A 615 6.83 26.45 -48.28
C ILE A 615 6.93 27.99 -48.29
N ALA A 616 7.96 28.57 -48.89
CA ALA A 616 8.08 30.02 -49.00
C ALA A 616 6.99 30.66 -49.89
N LEU A 617 6.68 30.06 -51.04
CA LEU A 617 5.60 30.51 -51.93
C LEU A 617 4.25 30.46 -51.22
N ALA A 618 3.98 29.34 -50.57
CA ALA A 618 2.71 29.11 -49.90
C ALA A 618 2.58 29.99 -48.64
N GLY A 619 3.65 30.19 -47.87
CA GLY A 619 3.68 31.15 -46.76
C GLY A 619 3.43 32.60 -47.19
N LEU A 620 4.03 33.02 -48.32
CA LEU A 620 3.76 34.34 -48.89
C LEU A 620 2.29 34.50 -49.33
N ALA A 621 1.69 33.46 -49.91
CA ALA A 621 0.27 33.45 -50.26
C ALA A 621 -0.61 33.59 -49.01
N SER A 622 -0.40 32.75 -47.99
CA SER A 622 -1.12 32.80 -46.71
C SER A 622 -0.99 34.15 -46.00
N LEU A 623 0.20 34.76 -46.04
CA LEU A 623 0.44 36.10 -45.48
C LEU A 623 -0.45 37.16 -46.15
N ASN A 624 -0.57 37.12 -47.48
CA ASN A 624 -1.41 38.05 -48.23
C ASN A 624 -2.90 37.83 -47.96
N GLU A 625 -3.30 36.61 -47.67
CA GLU A 625 -4.67 36.24 -47.27
C GLU A 625 -4.97 36.52 -45.79
N GLY A 626 -3.96 36.98 -45.02
CA GLY A 626 -4.09 37.25 -43.60
C GLY A 626 -4.18 35.99 -42.73
N GLN A 627 -3.90 34.81 -43.29
CA GLN A 627 -3.83 33.53 -42.60
C GLN A 627 -2.52 33.37 -41.83
N LEU A 628 -2.43 32.33 -40.99
CA LEU A 628 -1.17 31.92 -40.36
C LEU A 628 -0.20 31.36 -41.41
N SER A 629 1.08 31.34 -41.07
CA SER A 629 2.09 30.66 -41.86
C SER A 629 1.83 29.16 -41.85
N LEU A 630 2.34 28.46 -42.87
CA LEU A 630 2.24 27.00 -42.96
C LEU A 630 3.23 26.26 -42.04
N PHE A 631 3.83 26.96 -41.07
CA PHE A 631 4.64 26.29 -40.05
C PHE A 631 3.73 25.52 -39.10
N PRO A 632 3.96 24.20 -38.91
CA PRO A 632 3.11 23.40 -38.06
C PRO A 632 3.26 23.84 -36.60
N TYR A 633 2.16 23.94 -35.88
CA TYR A 633 2.16 24.11 -34.42
C TYR A 633 1.67 22.82 -33.78
N PRO A 634 2.09 22.52 -32.54
CA PRO A 634 1.46 21.45 -31.77
C PRO A 634 -0.05 21.69 -31.73
N ASN A 635 -0.80 20.64 -31.99
CA ASN A 635 -2.25 20.67 -31.93
C ASN A 635 -2.70 19.82 -30.74
N ASN A 636 -3.76 20.26 -30.08
CA ASN A 636 -4.46 19.40 -29.15
C ASN A 636 -5.38 18.43 -29.90
N ILE A 637 -6.11 17.62 -29.14
CA ILE A 637 -6.95 16.59 -29.71
C ILE A 637 -8.17 17.12 -30.49
N ASN A 638 -8.56 18.36 -30.21
CA ASN A 638 -9.62 19.08 -30.92
C ASN A 638 -9.10 19.76 -32.20
N GLY A 639 -7.83 19.54 -32.56
CA GLY A 639 -7.19 20.19 -33.71
C GLY A 639 -6.91 21.68 -33.53
N VAL A 640 -7.01 22.20 -32.30
CA VAL A 640 -6.68 23.60 -31.99
C VAL A 640 -5.17 23.72 -31.85
N SER A 641 -4.57 24.65 -32.58
CA SER A 641 -3.14 24.91 -32.50
C SER A 641 -2.76 25.60 -31.20
N LEU A 642 -1.54 25.35 -30.69
CA LEU A 642 -1.03 26.02 -29.50
C LEU A 642 -1.03 27.56 -29.66
N LEU A 643 -0.73 28.05 -30.87
CA LEU A 643 -0.73 29.48 -31.15
C LEU A 643 -2.14 30.07 -30.97
N ASP A 644 -3.16 29.43 -31.54
CA ASP A 644 -4.55 29.87 -31.42
C ASP A 644 -5.03 29.80 -29.97
N TYR A 645 -4.76 28.68 -29.30
CA TYR A 645 -5.07 28.47 -27.89
C TYR A 645 -4.51 29.60 -27.01
N LEU A 646 -3.23 29.94 -27.18
CA LEU A 646 -2.58 31.00 -26.41
C LEU A 646 -3.13 32.40 -26.74
N GLN A 647 -3.55 32.65 -27.98
CA GLN A 647 -4.18 33.91 -28.37
C GLN A 647 -5.57 34.07 -27.74
N GLU A 648 -6.37 33.01 -27.74
CA GLU A 648 -7.70 32.99 -27.10
C GLU A 648 -7.59 33.13 -25.58
N HIS A 649 -6.68 32.39 -24.96
CA HIS A 649 -6.47 32.44 -23.51
C HIS A 649 -6.05 33.85 -23.05
N LYS A 650 -5.21 34.55 -23.83
CA LYS A 650 -4.85 35.96 -23.58
C LYS A 650 -6.05 36.91 -23.68
N LYS A 651 -6.98 36.68 -24.62
CA LYS A 651 -8.21 37.47 -24.74
C LYS A 651 -9.14 37.23 -23.55
N GLY A 652 -9.25 35.98 -23.09
CA GLY A 652 -10.01 35.61 -21.90
C GLY A 652 -9.50 36.25 -20.61
N LYS A 653 -8.18 36.18 -20.35
CA LYS A 653 -7.54 36.82 -19.17
C LYS A 653 -7.73 38.34 -19.15
N LYS A 654 -7.78 39.02 -20.32
CA LYS A 654 -8.06 40.46 -20.42
C LYS A 654 -9.52 40.85 -20.18
N ARG A 655 -10.48 39.95 -20.36
CA ARG A 655 -11.90 40.21 -20.10
C ARG A 655 -12.29 40.03 -18.63
N ARG A 656 -11.52 39.23 -17.88
CA ARG A 656 -11.76 38.94 -16.45
C ARG A 656 -11.05 39.92 -15.50
N ARG A 657 -10.10 40.72 -16.01
CA ARG A 657 -9.48 41.86 -15.31
C ARG A 657 -10.17 43.13 -15.75
#